data_AF-A0A7X2JFB7-F1
#
_entry.id   AF-A0A7X2JFB7-F1
#
_cell.length_a   1.000
_cell.length_b   1.000
_cell.length_c   1.000
_cell.angle_alpha   90.00
_cell.angle_beta   90.00
_cell.angle_gamma   90.00
#
_symmetry.space_group_name_H-M   'P 1'
#
loop_
_entity.id
_entity.type
_entity.pdbx_description
1 polymer ?
#
loop_
_entity_poly.entity_id
_entity_poly.type
_entity_poly.pdbx_seq_one_letter_code
_entity_poly.pdbx_strand_id
1 'polypeptide(L)'
;MEEKEWQAERNSEFGERHELTIDRIRRMAVEESVGGAFQPFFQSTAAFLLQLEDVRQLIESGEWEHLSLRQMQDINQTLYADILEENYGHSYADPAYAVKKLGEEYGQLLSLLYTELRGGIPFVFENRLDYLTIQNELFIEIYNSFEAEELPEYKTLKDMIYWYASDYCDVFLADRIEEQICPCYSFAADIIMGADLDDERYLYRFGEYITENELGTARHLNGLPEETLRKMADVYTEGYRVGFINTGKDLSIKSVVNIRYSLGFEKVVKLAIENFAKMGLKPVIYRASSSVITKREHLKIGYCGAIANKQYEYDHRHDQALFMDKRYIERKLDVIRNTYEKNKEQAAQFAGPAVMEIFGEKPFSPKAKPEAVSCSEAQRSLALHFDSRSGQMTNQYIKGEERSFTIIAYPVPEIGEDYAAIFDEVIRINTLDAGLYEKVQQVMIDALDQGECVRILGKGENQTDLTVQLRRLADPEKETLFENCVADVNIPVGEVFTSPVLEGTNGVLHVGCVYLNELQYSNLKITFKDGMITDYTCTNFEQEEDNRTYIYENILHNHKTLPLGEFAIGTNTTAYVAAKKYGIEDKMPILIAEKMGPHFAVGDTCYSWSEDIRVYNPNGKEIVAKDNTVSILRKEDVAKAYFQCHTDITIPYEELEEISVVTKEGNNIILLKDGRFVLEGTEALNEPFN
;
A
#
# COMPACT_ATOMS: atom_id res chain seq x y z
N MET A 1 -11.43 18.04 22.60
CA MET A 1 -11.70 16.81 23.35
C MET A 1 -10.53 15.90 23.05
N GLU A 2 -9.79 15.51 24.08
CA GLU A 2 -8.68 14.56 23.91
C GLU A 2 -9.25 13.17 23.56
N GLU A 3 -8.50 12.34 22.82
CA GLU A 3 -8.94 10.99 22.38
C GLU A 3 -9.58 10.18 23.50
N LYS A 4 -8.96 10.25 24.69
CA LYS A 4 -9.35 9.48 25.86
C LYS A 4 -10.71 9.90 26.42
N GLU A 5 -11.13 11.15 26.23
CA GLU A 5 -12.39 11.67 26.75
C GLU A 5 -13.59 11.18 25.91
N TRP A 6 -13.51 11.27 24.58
CA TRP A 6 -14.61 10.85 23.70
C TRP A 6 -14.77 9.33 23.71
N GLN A 7 -13.66 8.60 23.73
CA GLN A 7 -13.68 7.14 23.74
C GLN A 7 -14.21 6.61 25.07
N ALA A 8 -13.87 7.24 26.20
CA ALA A 8 -14.44 6.88 27.49
C ALA A 8 -15.96 7.12 27.53
N GLU A 9 -16.44 8.25 26.99
CA GLU A 9 -17.88 8.53 26.89
C GLU A 9 -18.58 7.47 26.05
N ARG A 10 -18.07 7.17 24.85
CA ARG A 10 -18.64 6.16 23.96
C ARG A 10 -18.60 4.77 24.59
N ASN A 11 -17.49 4.35 25.19
CA ASN A 11 -17.40 3.06 25.87
C ASN A 11 -18.40 2.93 27.03
N SER A 12 -18.72 4.02 27.72
CA SER A 12 -19.72 4.00 28.80
C SER A 12 -21.12 3.64 28.31
N GLU A 13 -21.46 3.94 27.05
CA GLU A 13 -22.74 3.57 26.44
C GLU A 13 -22.84 2.08 26.11
N PHE A 14 -21.70 1.40 25.98
CA PHE A 14 -21.61 -0.02 25.62
C PHE A 14 -21.31 -0.94 26.82
N GLY A 15 -20.87 -0.41 27.97
CA GLY A 15 -20.42 -1.21 29.12
C GLY A 15 -21.38 -2.33 29.55
N GLU A 16 -22.65 -2.00 29.81
CA GLU A 16 -23.66 -3.00 30.21
C GLU A 16 -23.92 -4.04 29.11
N ARG A 17 -23.99 -3.60 27.84
CA ARG A 17 -24.17 -4.50 26.70
C ARG A 17 -22.98 -5.45 26.55
N HIS A 18 -21.76 -4.93 26.67
CA HIS A 18 -20.54 -5.72 26.60
C HIS A 18 -20.53 -6.82 27.65
N GLU A 19 -20.79 -6.49 28.93
CA GLU A 19 -20.86 -7.47 30.02
C GLU A 19 -21.88 -8.59 29.73
N LEU A 20 -23.08 -8.22 29.24
CA LEU A 20 -24.11 -9.18 28.86
C LEU A 20 -23.67 -10.09 27.70
N THR A 21 -22.97 -9.54 26.70
CA THR A 21 -22.46 -10.33 25.59
C THR A 21 -21.41 -11.34 26.05
N ILE A 22 -20.47 -10.91 26.90
CA ILE A 22 -19.43 -11.79 27.47
C ILE A 22 -20.06 -12.91 28.29
N ASP A 23 -21.06 -12.61 29.12
CA ASP A 23 -21.77 -13.62 29.90
C ASP A 23 -22.50 -14.66 29.04
N ARG A 24 -23.05 -14.25 27.88
CA ARG A 24 -23.62 -15.20 26.91
C ARG A 24 -22.52 -16.02 26.24
N ILE A 25 -21.43 -15.40 25.79
CA ILE A 25 -20.29 -16.10 25.17
C ILE A 25 -19.69 -17.15 26.12
N ARG A 26 -19.58 -16.86 27.42
CA ARG A 26 -19.15 -17.84 28.44
C ARG A 26 -20.03 -19.09 28.48
N ARG A 27 -21.34 -18.95 28.27
CA ARG A 27 -22.28 -20.09 28.22
C ARG A 27 -22.11 -20.86 26.90
N MET A 28 -21.98 -20.13 25.79
CA MET A 28 -21.77 -20.70 24.44
C MET A 28 -20.52 -21.57 24.36
N ALA A 29 -19.47 -21.23 25.12
CA ALA A 29 -18.23 -21.99 25.17
C ALA A 29 -18.40 -23.43 25.73
N VAL A 30 -19.46 -23.71 26.49
CA VAL A 30 -19.67 -25.00 27.17
C VAL A 30 -21.01 -25.66 26.87
N GLU A 31 -21.98 -24.93 26.32
CA GLU A 31 -23.30 -25.49 26.01
C GLU A 31 -23.29 -26.27 24.69
N GLU A 32 -24.17 -27.28 24.60
CA GLU A 32 -24.32 -28.18 23.46
C GLU A 32 -25.71 -27.99 22.81
N SER A 33 -26.18 -26.74 22.70
CA SER A 33 -27.52 -26.42 22.19
C SER A 33 -27.59 -26.30 20.66
N VAL A 34 -26.45 -26.14 19.98
CA VAL A 34 -26.35 -26.09 18.51
C VAL A 34 -26.07 -27.47 17.91
N GLY A 35 -26.46 -27.66 16.64
CA GLY A 35 -26.20 -28.91 15.92
C GLY A 35 -24.73 -29.33 15.94
N GLY A 36 -24.47 -30.62 16.15
CA GLY A 36 -23.13 -31.15 16.43
C GLY A 36 -22.06 -30.88 15.36
N ALA A 37 -22.44 -30.58 14.11
CA ALA A 37 -21.52 -30.17 13.06
C ALA A 37 -20.94 -28.75 13.27
N PHE A 38 -21.74 -27.84 13.85
CA PHE A 38 -21.39 -26.42 14.05
C PHE A 38 -20.87 -26.14 15.46
N GLN A 39 -21.16 -27.02 16.43
CA GLN A 39 -20.71 -26.89 17.81
C GLN A 39 -19.20 -26.59 17.94
N PRO A 40 -18.28 -27.30 17.25
CA PRO A 40 -16.84 -27.01 17.41
C PRO A 40 -16.44 -25.62 16.91
N PHE A 41 -17.12 -25.08 15.88
CA PHE A 41 -16.90 -23.71 15.42
C PHE A 41 -17.28 -22.72 16.53
N PHE A 42 -18.51 -22.79 17.04
CA PHE A 42 -18.98 -21.83 18.03
C PHE A 42 -18.21 -21.91 19.35
N GLN A 43 -17.86 -23.11 19.82
CA GLN A 43 -17.09 -23.27 21.05
C GLN A 43 -15.65 -22.74 20.91
N SER A 44 -14.98 -23.00 19.78
CA SER A 44 -13.63 -22.47 19.54
C SER A 44 -13.62 -20.95 19.36
N THR A 45 -14.57 -20.40 18.61
CA THR A 45 -14.74 -18.95 18.45
C THR A 45 -15.08 -18.27 19.77
N ALA A 46 -15.97 -18.83 20.58
CA ALA A 46 -16.29 -18.31 21.91
C ALA A 46 -15.06 -18.31 22.82
N ALA A 47 -14.26 -19.38 22.82
CA ALA A 47 -13.02 -19.45 23.58
C ALA A 47 -12.02 -18.35 23.16
N PHE A 48 -11.89 -18.09 21.86
CA PHE A 48 -11.06 -17.00 21.35
C PHE A 48 -11.57 -15.62 21.80
N LEU A 49 -12.89 -15.35 21.72
CA LEU A 49 -13.47 -14.09 22.19
C LEU A 49 -13.27 -13.88 23.70
N LEU A 50 -13.35 -14.94 24.50
CA LEU A 50 -13.04 -14.87 25.93
C LEU A 50 -11.56 -14.58 26.19
N GLN A 51 -10.66 -15.10 25.35
CA GLN A 51 -9.24 -14.76 25.42
C GLN A 51 -8.99 -13.29 25.11
N LEU A 52 -9.71 -12.69 24.15
CA LEU A 52 -9.66 -11.24 23.91
C LEU A 52 -10.12 -10.45 25.13
N GLU A 53 -11.19 -10.89 25.78
CA GLU A 53 -11.70 -10.28 27.01
C GLU A 53 -10.67 -10.38 28.17
N ASP A 54 -9.99 -11.50 28.32
CA ASP A 54 -8.92 -11.65 29.33
C ASP A 54 -7.78 -10.64 29.08
N VAL A 55 -7.36 -10.45 27.83
CA VAL A 55 -6.36 -9.44 27.46
C VAL A 55 -6.87 -8.03 27.72
N ARG A 56 -8.13 -7.73 27.39
CA ARG A 56 -8.76 -6.44 27.67
C ARG A 56 -8.73 -6.10 29.15
N GLN A 57 -9.06 -7.06 30.02
CA GLN A 57 -9.01 -6.90 31.47
C GLN A 57 -7.59 -6.66 31.98
N LEU A 58 -6.58 -7.32 31.41
CA LEU A 58 -5.17 -7.05 31.74
C LEU A 58 -4.75 -5.62 31.38
N ILE A 59 -5.22 -5.10 30.25
CA ILE A 59 -4.94 -3.72 29.81
C ILE A 59 -5.68 -2.72 30.70
N GLU A 60 -6.99 -2.92 30.91
CA GLU A 60 -7.84 -2.02 31.70
C GLU A 60 -7.38 -1.92 33.17
N SER A 61 -6.94 -3.04 33.75
CA SER A 61 -6.41 -3.07 35.13
C SER A 61 -5.01 -2.46 35.27
N GLY A 62 -4.31 -2.22 34.15
CA GLY A 62 -2.92 -1.79 34.12
C GLY A 62 -1.90 -2.91 34.37
N GLU A 63 -2.34 -4.16 34.58
CA GLU A 63 -1.45 -5.31 34.79
C GLU A 63 -0.59 -5.61 33.56
N TRP A 64 -1.07 -5.29 32.35
CA TRP A 64 -0.33 -5.42 31.10
C TRP A 64 1.06 -4.77 31.17
N GLU A 65 1.16 -3.58 31.76
CA GLU A 65 2.40 -2.79 31.88
C GLU A 65 3.46 -3.46 32.77
N HIS A 66 3.04 -4.42 33.59
CA HIS A 66 3.91 -5.15 34.52
C HIS A 66 4.34 -6.51 33.99
N LEU A 67 3.85 -6.93 32.82
CA LEU A 67 4.27 -8.17 32.19
C LEU A 67 5.73 -8.09 31.73
N SER A 68 6.42 -9.24 31.82
CA SER A 68 7.71 -9.41 31.17
C SER A 68 7.56 -9.50 29.65
N LEU A 69 8.62 -9.17 28.92
CA LEU A 69 8.65 -9.29 27.46
C LEU A 69 8.20 -10.69 26.98
N ARG A 70 8.67 -11.74 27.66
CA ARG A 70 8.28 -13.13 27.35
C ARG A 70 6.78 -13.38 27.51
N GLN A 71 6.16 -12.83 28.56
CA GLN A 71 4.71 -12.98 28.75
C GLN A 71 3.92 -12.25 27.65
N MET A 72 4.36 -11.06 27.24
CA MET A 72 3.75 -10.33 26.12
C MET A 72 3.90 -11.11 24.80
N GLN A 73 5.07 -11.70 24.56
CA GLN A 73 5.34 -12.59 23.42
C GLN A 73 4.44 -13.82 23.42
N ASP A 74 4.30 -14.49 24.57
CA ASP A 74 3.45 -15.67 24.70
C ASP A 74 1.97 -15.32 24.41
N ILE A 75 1.48 -14.18 24.91
CA ILE A 75 0.12 -13.70 24.61
C ILE A 75 -0.03 -13.38 23.12
N ASN A 76 0.91 -12.63 22.54
CA ASN A 76 0.91 -12.28 21.12
C ASN A 76 0.87 -13.53 20.24
N GLN A 77 1.75 -14.51 20.49
CA GLN A 77 1.76 -15.75 19.72
C GLN A 77 0.45 -16.53 19.89
N THR A 78 -0.11 -16.59 21.10
CA THR A 78 -1.35 -17.33 21.34
C THR A 78 -2.53 -16.70 20.62
N LEU A 79 -2.62 -15.37 20.57
CA LEU A 79 -3.70 -14.67 19.88
C LEU A 79 -3.74 -14.95 18.38
N TYR A 80 -2.61 -15.24 17.74
CA TYR A 80 -2.51 -15.51 16.30
C TYR A 80 -2.33 -17.00 15.95
N ALA A 81 -2.20 -17.88 16.95
CA ALA A 81 -1.68 -19.23 16.80
C ALA A 81 -2.38 -20.09 15.74
N ASP A 82 -3.71 -19.99 15.63
CA ASP A 82 -4.49 -20.82 14.73
C ASP A 82 -4.38 -20.39 13.26
N ILE A 83 -4.04 -19.12 13.00
CA ILE A 83 -3.87 -18.60 11.63
C ILE A 83 -2.42 -18.60 11.15
N LEU A 84 -1.46 -18.94 12.02
CA LEU A 84 -0.06 -19.12 11.59
C LEU A 84 0.05 -20.23 10.54
N GLU A 85 1.06 -20.13 9.66
CA GLU A 85 1.20 -20.97 8.47
C GLU A 85 1.07 -22.47 8.76
N GLU A 86 1.68 -22.94 9.85
CA GLU A 86 1.66 -24.35 10.27
C GLU A 86 0.27 -24.85 10.69
N ASN A 87 -0.60 -23.97 11.18
CA ASN A 87 -1.90 -24.31 11.76
C ASN A 87 -3.08 -23.91 10.86
N TYR A 88 -2.86 -22.99 9.91
CA TYR A 88 -3.91 -22.36 9.13
C TYR A 88 -4.83 -23.37 8.43
N GLY A 89 -4.28 -24.45 7.86
CA GLY A 89 -5.05 -25.52 7.23
C GLY A 89 -6.01 -26.31 8.14
N HIS A 90 -6.01 -26.01 9.44
CA HIS A 90 -6.91 -26.56 10.46
C HIS A 90 -7.73 -25.48 11.19
N SER A 91 -7.60 -24.20 10.82
CA SER A 91 -8.37 -23.11 11.39
C SER A 91 -9.67 -22.89 10.62
N TYR A 92 -10.72 -22.46 11.33
CA TYR A 92 -11.96 -21.99 10.69
C TYR A 92 -11.78 -20.69 9.90
N ALA A 93 -10.64 -20.01 10.07
CA ALA A 93 -10.22 -18.92 9.21
C ALA A 93 -9.78 -19.42 7.83
N ASP A 94 -9.42 -20.68 7.63
CA ASP A 94 -9.15 -21.19 6.28
C ASP A 94 -10.49 -21.59 5.61
N PRO A 95 -10.89 -20.92 4.50
CA PRO A 95 -12.13 -21.27 3.81
C PRO A 95 -12.21 -22.73 3.38
N ALA A 96 -11.08 -23.35 2.99
CA ALA A 96 -11.05 -24.76 2.62
C ALA A 96 -11.34 -25.68 3.81
N TYR A 97 -10.80 -25.34 4.99
CA TYR A 97 -11.09 -26.10 6.21
C TYR A 97 -12.54 -25.87 6.66
N ALA A 98 -13.02 -24.62 6.67
CA ALA A 98 -14.37 -24.27 7.06
C ALA A 98 -15.41 -24.95 6.17
N VAL A 99 -15.26 -24.88 4.84
CA VAL A 99 -16.16 -25.56 3.88
C VAL A 99 -16.13 -27.07 4.04
N LYS A 100 -14.95 -27.67 4.23
CA LYS A 100 -14.83 -29.11 4.49
C LYS A 100 -15.59 -29.55 5.74
N LYS A 101 -15.65 -28.70 6.77
CA LYS A 101 -16.29 -29.02 8.07
C LYS A 101 -17.77 -28.68 8.12
N LEU A 102 -18.17 -27.58 7.49
CA LEU A 102 -19.47 -26.94 7.69
C LEU A 102 -20.33 -26.93 6.42
N GLY A 103 -19.80 -27.41 5.29
CA GLY A 103 -20.43 -27.30 3.98
C GLY A 103 -20.09 -25.97 3.30
N GLU A 104 -20.33 -25.88 1.99
CA GLU A 104 -19.92 -24.74 1.16
C GLU A 104 -20.54 -23.41 1.64
N GLU A 105 -21.88 -23.34 1.71
CA GLU A 105 -22.59 -22.11 2.07
C GLU A 105 -22.25 -21.62 3.49
N TYR A 106 -22.37 -22.49 4.50
CA TYR A 106 -22.08 -22.11 5.89
C TYR A 106 -20.58 -21.92 6.15
N GLY A 107 -19.73 -22.73 5.53
CA GLY A 107 -18.29 -22.67 5.72
C GLY A 107 -17.69 -21.34 5.27
N GLN A 108 -18.08 -20.84 4.09
CA GLN A 108 -17.65 -19.52 3.62
C GLN A 108 -18.11 -18.40 4.54
N LEU A 109 -19.38 -18.42 4.93
CA LEU A 109 -19.99 -17.39 5.76
C LEU A 109 -19.40 -17.35 7.19
N LEU A 110 -19.19 -18.52 7.80
CA LEU A 110 -18.65 -18.64 9.15
C LEU A 110 -17.13 -18.39 9.17
N SER A 111 -16.43 -18.67 8.07
CA SER A 111 -15.02 -18.28 7.90
C SER A 111 -14.87 -16.76 7.83
N LEU A 112 -15.72 -16.06 7.06
CA LEU A 112 -15.84 -14.61 7.10
C LEU A 112 -16.11 -14.10 8.53
N LEU A 113 -17.13 -14.66 9.19
CA LEU A 113 -17.51 -14.22 10.54
C LEU A 113 -16.33 -14.33 11.49
N TYR A 114 -15.63 -15.47 11.50
CA TYR A 114 -14.48 -15.64 12.37
C TYR A 114 -13.37 -14.64 12.05
N THR A 115 -13.09 -14.39 10.77
CA THR A 115 -12.13 -13.36 10.33
C THR A 115 -12.51 -11.95 10.80
N GLU A 116 -13.79 -11.58 10.72
CA GLU A 116 -14.27 -10.29 11.23
C GLU A 116 -14.03 -10.19 12.75
N LEU A 117 -14.40 -11.22 13.52
CA LEU A 117 -14.21 -11.28 14.98
C LEU A 117 -12.74 -11.21 15.40
N ARG A 118 -11.81 -11.73 14.58
CA ARG A 118 -10.36 -11.60 14.82
C ARG A 118 -9.87 -10.17 14.70
N GLY A 119 -10.61 -9.30 14.00
CA GLY A 119 -10.43 -7.84 14.05
C GLY A 119 -10.54 -7.28 15.48
N GLY A 120 -11.10 -8.03 16.43
CA GLY A 120 -11.13 -7.69 17.84
C GLY A 120 -9.76 -7.62 18.53
N ILE A 121 -8.71 -8.24 17.98
CA ILE A 121 -7.35 -8.16 18.54
C ILE A 121 -6.90 -6.69 18.69
N PRO A 122 -6.78 -5.90 17.61
CA PRO A 122 -6.38 -4.50 17.74
C PRO A 122 -7.40 -3.66 18.56
N PHE A 123 -8.69 -3.98 18.49
CA PHE A 123 -9.74 -3.25 19.23
C PHE A 123 -9.57 -3.34 20.75
N VAL A 124 -9.05 -4.46 21.26
CA VAL A 124 -8.70 -4.62 22.68
C VAL A 124 -7.62 -3.62 23.11
N PHE A 125 -6.56 -3.48 22.31
CA PHE A 125 -5.44 -2.59 22.62
C PHE A 125 -5.79 -1.11 22.43
N GLU A 126 -6.61 -0.81 21.43
CA GLU A 126 -7.12 0.53 21.17
C GLU A 126 -8.27 0.92 22.09
N ASN A 127 -8.71 0.06 23.01
CA ASN A 127 -9.83 0.30 23.93
C ASN A 127 -11.17 0.59 23.21
N ARG A 128 -11.45 -0.11 22.09
CA ARG A 128 -12.68 0.00 21.30
C ARG A 128 -13.76 -0.96 21.82
N LEU A 129 -14.29 -0.68 23.02
CA LEU A 129 -15.34 -1.52 23.64
C LEU A 129 -16.60 -1.55 22.78
N ASP A 130 -16.89 -0.45 22.09
CA ASP A 130 -17.98 -0.34 21.12
C ASP A 130 -17.86 -1.38 19.99
N TYR A 131 -16.69 -1.47 19.35
CA TYR A 131 -16.47 -2.44 18.26
C TYR A 131 -16.51 -3.88 18.76
N LEU A 132 -15.89 -4.17 19.91
CA LEU A 132 -15.93 -5.50 20.52
C LEU A 132 -17.37 -5.94 20.81
N THR A 133 -18.19 -5.03 21.37
CA THR A 133 -19.60 -5.33 21.67
C THR A 133 -20.38 -5.61 20.40
N ILE A 134 -20.23 -4.78 19.36
CA ILE A 134 -20.91 -4.92 18.07
C ILE A 134 -20.57 -6.27 17.41
N GLN A 135 -19.29 -6.67 17.47
CA GLN A 135 -18.82 -7.96 16.96
C GLN A 135 -19.38 -9.14 17.78
N ASN A 136 -19.38 -9.04 19.11
CA ASN A 136 -19.96 -10.05 19.98
C ASN A 136 -21.46 -10.23 19.74
N GLU A 137 -22.19 -9.15 19.51
CA GLU A 137 -23.62 -9.19 19.20
C GLU A 137 -23.91 -9.92 17.88
N LEU A 138 -23.13 -9.65 16.82
CA LEU A 138 -23.24 -10.40 15.56
C LEU A 138 -23.00 -11.90 15.77
N PHE A 139 -21.96 -12.25 16.53
CA PHE A 139 -21.66 -13.65 16.83
C PHE A 139 -22.79 -14.34 17.59
N ILE A 140 -23.36 -13.67 18.58
CA ILE A 140 -24.50 -14.17 19.37
C ILE A 140 -25.76 -14.28 18.51
N GLU A 141 -26.03 -13.32 17.62
CA GLU A 141 -27.20 -13.35 16.73
C GLU A 141 -27.15 -14.54 15.77
N ILE A 142 -25.99 -14.78 15.15
CA ILE A 142 -25.76 -15.94 14.30
C ILE A 142 -25.89 -17.23 15.10
N TYR A 143 -25.28 -17.31 16.29
CA TYR A 143 -25.40 -18.48 17.16
C TYR A 143 -26.85 -18.80 17.51
N ASN A 144 -27.64 -17.79 17.91
CA ASN A 144 -29.03 -17.97 18.28
C ASN A 144 -29.89 -18.51 17.12
N SER A 145 -29.51 -18.23 15.86
CA SER A 145 -30.16 -18.86 14.71
C SER A 145 -29.94 -20.37 14.70
N PHE A 146 -28.71 -20.83 14.94
CA PHE A 146 -28.37 -22.26 15.03
C PHE A 146 -28.90 -22.95 16.30
N GLU A 147 -29.23 -22.18 17.34
CA GLU A 147 -29.92 -22.69 18.54
C GLU A 147 -31.42 -22.87 18.29
N ALA A 148 -32.03 -21.97 17.51
CA ALA A 148 -33.44 -22.04 17.16
C ALA A 148 -33.75 -23.13 16.12
N GLU A 149 -32.86 -23.32 15.15
CA GLU A 149 -33.00 -24.28 14.05
C GLU A 149 -31.70 -25.06 13.84
N GLU A 150 -31.79 -26.38 13.63
CA GLU A 150 -30.61 -27.23 13.40
C GLU A 150 -29.81 -26.83 12.15
N LEU A 151 -30.52 -26.36 11.12
CA LEU A 151 -29.95 -25.82 9.87
C LEU A 151 -30.72 -24.55 9.49
N PRO A 152 -30.28 -23.36 9.96
CA PRO A 152 -30.91 -22.10 9.61
C PRO A 152 -30.85 -21.83 8.11
N GLU A 153 -31.84 -21.13 7.57
CA GLU A 153 -31.81 -20.70 6.16
C GLU A 153 -30.56 -19.85 5.89
N TYR A 154 -29.76 -20.22 4.89
CA TYR A 154 -28.53 -19.50 4.52
C TYR A 154 -28.78 -18.01 4.28
N LYS A 155 -29.93 -17.68 3.66
CA LYS A 155 -30.34 -16.30 3.42
C LYS A 155 -30.49 -15.50 4.71
N THR A 156 -31.04 -16.08 5.78
CA THR A 156 -31.19 -15.42 7.08
C THR A 156 -29.83 -15.04 7.66
N LEU A 157 -28.87 -15.97 7.63
CA LEU A 157 -27.52 -15.72 8.14
C LEU A 157 -26.77 -14.66 7.30
N LYS A 158 -26.94 -14.71 5.98
CA LYS A 158 -26.41 -13.70 5.07
C LYS A 158 -27.03 -12.32 5.29
N ASP A 159 -28.33 -12.26 5.55
CA ASP A 159 -29.04 -11.01 5.87
C ASP A 159 -28.52 -10.41 7.20
N MET A 160 -28.23 -11.22 8.22
CA MET A 160 -27.61 -10.75 9.47
C MET A 160 -26.26 -10.05 9.22
N ILE A 161 -25.39 -10.66 8.42
CA ILE A 161 -24.10 -10.06 8.04
C ILE A 161 -24.29 -8.81 7.18
N TYR A 162 -25.26 -8.81 6.27
CA TYR A 162 -25.58 -7.64 5.46
C TYR A 162 -26.00 -6.45 6.33
N TRP A 163 -26.90 -6.68 7.30
CA TRP A 163 -27.39 -5.62 8.19
C TRP A 163 -26.30 -5.16 9.16
N TYR A 164 -25.49 -6.06 9.70
CA TYR A 164 -24.26 -5.68 10.41
C TYR A 164 -23.40 -4.73 9.58
N ALA A 165 -23.07 -5.12 8.35
CA ALA A 165 -22.20 -4.32 7.49
C ALA A 165 -22.85 -2.98 7.08
N SER A 166 -24.15 -2.97 6.81
CA SER A 166 -24.90 -1.79 6.35
C SER A 166 -25.21 -0.80 7.47
N ASP A 167 -25.64 -1.30 8.62
CA ASP A 167 -26.06 -0.49 9.77
C ASP A 167 -24.83 0.10 10.44
N TYR A 168 -23.82 -0.71 10.76
CA TYR A 168 -22.58 -0.23 11.36
C TYR A 168 -21.60 0.39 10.36
N CYS A 169 -21.98 0.53 9.08
CA CYS A 169 -21.21 1.28 8.10
C CYS A 169 -20.98 2.73 8.57
N ASP A 170 -21.97 3.40 9.15
CA ASP A 170 -21.84 4.78 9.64
C ASP A 170 -21.07 4.90 10.97
N VAL A 171 -20.66 3.77 11.52
CA VAL A 171 -19.74 3.66 12.65
C VAL A 171 -18.33 3.38 12.13
N PHE A 172 -18.08 2.20 11.56
CA PHE A 172 -16.74 1.77 11.15
C PHE A 172 -16.16 2.65 10.04
N LEU A 173 -16.94 2.99 9.00
CA LEU A 173 -16.43 3.78 7.88
C LEU A 173 -16.30 5.26 8.24
N ALA A 174 -17.17 5.78 9.11
CA ALA A 174 -17.09 7.17 9.57
C ALA A 174 -15.85 7.37 10.45
N ASP A 175 -15.69 6.55 11.50
CA ASP A 175 -14.51 6.58 12.37
C ASP A 175 -13.23 6.43 11.53
N ARG A 176 -13.24 5.54 10.52
CA ARG A 176 -12.10 5.33 9.63
C ARG A 176 -11.70 6.57 8.84
N ILE A 177 -12.65 7.38 8.40
CA ILE A 177 -12.35 8.65 7.70
C ILE A 177 -11.80 9.67 8.70
N GLU A 178 -12.38 9.74 9.90
CA GLU A 178 -11.96 10.68 10.93
C GLU A 178 -10.55 10.39 11.46
N GLU A 179 -10.20 9.12 11.66
CA GLU A 179 -8.84 8.65 11.98
C GLU A 179 -7.81 9.08 10.95
N GLN A 180 -8.20 9.31 9.68
CA GLN A 180 -7.29 9.71 8.60
C GLN A 180 -7.03 11.23 8.56
N ILE A 181 -7.89 12.04 9.18
CA ILE A 181 -7.86 13.51 9.04
C ILE A 181 -7.79 14.25 10.38
N CYS A 182 -8.15 13.62 11.50
CA CYS A 182 -8.13 14.26 12.82
C CYS A 182 -6.96 13.77 13.67
N PRO A 183 -5.99 14.64 14.02
CA PRO A 183 -4.92 14.33 14.97
C PRO A 183 -5.40 14.04 16.40
N CYS A 184 -6.69 14.20 16.67
CA CYS A 184 -7.32 13.84 17.93
C CYS A 184 -7.41 12.32 18.14
N TYR A 185 -7.30 11.53 17.08
CA TYR A 185 -7.09 10.08 17.15
C TYR A 185 -5.57 9.84 17.14
N SER A 186 -5.01 9.67 18.33
CA SER A 186 -3.59 9.76 18.64
C SER A 186 -2.98 8.48 19.21
N PHE A 187 -3.72 7.36 19.31
CA PHE A 187 -3.26 6.09 19.92
C PHE A 187 -1.78 5.75 19.63
N ALA A 188 -1.41 5.66 18.35
CA ALA A 188 -0.04 5.35 17.95
C ALA A 188 0.94 6.49 18.26
N ALA A 189 0.55 7.75 18.05
CA ALA A 189 1.38 8.91 18.37
C ALA A 189 1.67 9.01 19.88
N ASP A 190 0.69 8.72 20.72
CA ASP A 190 0.81 8.67 22.18
C ASP A 190 1.84 7.62 22.62
N ILE A 191 1.81 6.42 22.03
CA ILE A 191 2.80 5.37 22.31
C ILE A 191 4.20 5.84 21.89
N ILE A 192 4.38 6.32 20.66
CA ILE A 192 5.68 6.72 20.11
C ILE A 192 6.31 7.85 20.93
N MET A 193 5.51 8.85 21.31
CA MET A 193 6.00 10.01 22.04
C MET A 193 6.22 9.71 23.54
N GLY A 194 5.40 8.85 24.13
CA GLY A 194 5.38 8.57 25.58
C GLY A 194 6.19 7.37 26.05
N ALA A 195 6.42 6.36 25.20
CA ALA A 195 7.12 5.14 25.59
C ALA A 195 8.65 5.27 25.58
N ASP A 196 9.31 4.38 26.32
CA ASP A 196 10.75 4.13 26.20
C ASP A 196 11.00 3.22 24.98
N LEU A 197 11.51 3.81 23.90
CA LEU A 197 11.76 3.11 22.64
C LEU A 197 13.04 2.26 22.66
N ASP A 198 13.81 2.28 23.75
CA ASP A 198 14.91 1.34 23.98
C ASP A 198 14.41 -0.02 24.50
N ASP A 199 13.15 -0.09 24.97
CA ASP A 199 12.53 -1.30 25.53
C ASP A 199 11.50 -1.92 24.57
N GLU A 200 11.85 -3.05 23.96
CA GLU A 200 11.03 -3.80 22.98
C GLU A 200 9.59 -4.08 23.42
N ARG A 201 9.29 -4.04 24.73
CA ARG A 201 7.91 -4.19 25.25
C ARG A 201 6.94 -3.17 24.66
N TYR A 202 7.39 -1.99 24.21
CA TYR A 202 6.49 -1.00 23.63
C TYR A 202 5.79 -1.52 22.36
N LEU A 203 6.43 -2.38 21.56
CA LEU A 203 5.86 -2.91 20.30
C LEU A 203 4.56 -3.68 20.56
N TYR A 204 4.49 -4.39 21.68
CA TYR A 204 3.31 -5.18 22.07
C TYR A 204 2.16 -4.31 22.59
N ARG A 205 2.35 -3.00 22.79
CA ARG A 205 1.26 -2.07 23.11
C ARG A 205 0.39 -1.76 21.90
N PHE A 206 0.92 -1.92 20.69
CA PHE A 206 0.18 -1.64 19.47
C PHE A 206 -0.86 -2.70 19.16
N GLY A 207 -0.86 -3.88 19.78
CA GLY A 207 -1.85 -4.93 19.46
C GLY A 207 -1.70 -5.52 18.04
N GLU A 208 -0.50 -5.45 17.48
CA GLU A 208 -0.14 -6.08 16.19
C GLU A 208 0.57 -7.41 16.41
N TYR A 209 0.64 -8.25 15.38
CA TYR A 209 1.51 -9.43 15.41
C TYR A 209 2.97 -8.99 15.25
N ILE A 210 3.84 -9.49 16.14
CA ILE A 210 5.25 -9.08 16.21
C ILE A 210 6.14 -10.28 15.92
N THR A 211 7.06 -10.11 14.98
CA THR A 211 8.05 -11.10 14.58
C THR A 211 9.47 -10.56 14.81
N GLU A 212 10.48 -11.34 14.40
CA GLU A 212 11.86 -10.86 14.40
C GLU A 212 12.08 -9.72 13.40
N ASN A 213 11.18 -9.49 12.43
CA ASN A 213 11.31 -8.34 11.54
C ASN A 213 11.17 -7.01 12.29
N GLU A 214 10.11 -6.86 13.09
CA GLU A 214 9.85 -5.66 13.89
C GLU A 214 10.89 -5.51 15.02
N LEU A 215 11.17 -6.61 15.74
CA LEU A 215 12.14 -6.62 16.85
C LEU A 215 13.57 -6.36 16.37
N GLY A 216 14.00 -7.04 15.30
CA GLY A 216 15.33 -6.90 14.73
C GLY A 216 15.56 -5.51 14.15
N THR A 217 14.53 -4.92 13.54
CA THR A 217 14.57 -3.51 13.07
C THR A 217 14.72 -2.56 14.26
N ALA A 218 13.88 -2.67 15.29
CA ALA A 218 13.98 -1.82 16.48
C ALA A 218 15.37 -1.94 17.14
N ARG A 219 15.89 -3.17 17.29
CA ARG A 219 17.25 -3.43 17.82
C ARG A 219 18.34 -2.79 16.96
N HIS A 220 18.24 -2.91 15.64
CA HIS A 220 19.23 -2.35 14.72
C HIS A 220 19.23 -0.81 14.83
N LEU A 221 18.07 -0.17 14.80
CA LEU A 221 17.94 1.27 15.00
C LEU A 221 18.43 1.72 16.38
N ASN A 222 18.26 0.91 17.42
CA ASN A 222 18.82 1.17 18.76
C ASN A 222 20.35 1.16 18.77
N GLY A 223 20.98 0.42 17.86
CA GLY A 223 22.44 0.35 17.72
C GLY A 223 23.04 1.47 16.86
N LEU A 224 22.23 2.22 16.10
CA LEU A 224 22.71 3.27 15.22
C LEU A 224 23.10 4.56 15.99
N PRO A 225 24.10 5.31 15.50
CA PRO A 225 24.37 6.65 16.03
C PRO A 225 23.16 7.57 15.89
N GLU A 226 22.96 8.44 16.88
CA GLU A 226 21.86 9.41 16.89
C GLU A 226 21.88 10.31 15.64
N GLU A 227 23.07 10.68 15.15
CA GLU A 227 23.23 11.46 13.92
C GLU A 227 22.66 10.72 12.69
N THR A 228 22.84 9.40 12.61
CA THR A 228 22.30 8.58 11.54
C THR A 228 20.78 8.52 11.61
N LEU A 229 20.21 8.31 12.80
CA LEU A 229 18.75 8.32 13.00
C LEU A 229 18.13 9.68 12.62
N ARG A 230 18.79 10.78 13.00
CA ARG A 230 18.39 12.13 12.59
C ARG A 230 18.46 12.29 11.08
N LYS A 231 19.52 11.82 10.42
CA LYS A 231 19.66 11.86 8.96
C LYS A 231 18.52 11.12 8.25
N MET A 232 18.12 9.94 8.76
CA MET A 232 17.00 9.18 8.21
C MET A 232 15.68 9.95 8.30
N ALA A 233 15.39 10.55 9.47
CA ALA A 233 14.19 11.36 9.67
C ALA A 233 14.23 12.68 8.87
N ASP A 234 15.39 13.32 8.78
CA ASP A 234 15.58 14.58 8.06
C ASP A 234 15.37 14.38 6.56
N VAL A 235 15.96 13.35 5.95
CA VAL A 235 15.73 13.06 4.51
C VAL A 235 14.25 12.78 4.23
N TYR A 236 13.61 11.97 5.07
CA TYR A 236 12.19 11.64 4.94
C TYR A 236 11.27 12.87 5.08
N THR A 237 11.53 13.75 6.04
CA THR A 237 10.69 14.95 6.29
C THR A 237 11.03 16.13 5.37
N GLU A 238 12.29 16.29 4.98
CA GLU A 238 12.71 17.33 4.02
C GLU A 238 12.27 16.99 2.60
N GLY A 239 12.28 15.70 2.20
CA GLY A 239 11.62 15.28 0.97
C GLY A 239 10.20 15.82 0.93
N TYR A 240 9.41 15.55 1.96
CA TYR A 240 8.04 16.05 2.09
C TYR A 240 7.92 17.56 1.90
N ARG A 241 8.76 18.34 2.59
CA ARG A 241 8.77 19.80 2.50
C ARG A 241 9.18 20.30 1.11
N VAL A 242 10.18 19.67 0.50
CA VAL A 242 10.68 20.04 -0.84
C VAL A 242 9.64 19.73 -1.91
N GLY A 243 8.89 18.63 -1.80
CA GLY A 243 7.79 18.33 -2.72
C GLY A 243 6.73 19.43 -2.76
N PHE A 244 6.41 20.07 -1.62
CA PHE A 244 5.54 21.26 -1.61
C PHE A 244 6.15 22.46 -2.35
N ILE A 245 7.46 22.70 -2.19
CA ILE A 245 8.16 23.81 -2.84
C ILE A 245 8.21 23.62 -4.35
N ASN A 246 8.63 22.44 -4.82
CA ASN A 246 8.81 22.15 -6.25
C ASN A 246 7.49 22.20 -7.01
N THR A 247 6.39 21.78 -6.36
CA THR A 247 5.05 21.84 -6.95
C THR A 247 4.32 23.18 -6.72
N GLY A 248 4.98 24.16 -6.08
CA GLY A 248 4.41 25.48 -5.81
C GLY A 248 3.22 25.47 -4.85
N LYS A 249 3.09 24.44 -4.02
CA LYS A 249 2.00 24.25 -3.06
C LYS A 249 2.34 24.93 -1.73
N ASP A 250 1.39 25.70 -1.20
CA ASP A 250 1.56 26.39 0.08
C ASP A 250 1.32 25.41 1.24
N LEU A 251 2.38 24.93 1.88
CA LEU A 251 2.27 24.06 3.05
C LEU A 251 1.61 24.77 4.26
N SER A 252 1.70 26.10 4.36
CA SER A 252 1.28 26.85 5.55
C SER A 252 -0.24 26.88 5.77
N ILE A 253 -1.03 26.51 4.74
CA ILE A 253 -2.49 26.36 4.84
C ILE A 253 -2.91 24.98 5.38
N LYS A 254 -1.95 24.06 5.56
CA LYS A 254 -2.16 22.71 6.08
C LYS A 254 -1.69 22.61 7.52
N SER A 255 -2.24 21.65 8.26
CA SER A 255 -1.93 21.45 9.68
C SER A 255 -1.78 19.98 10.09
N VAL A 256 -2.03 19.04 9.17
CA VAL A 256 -2.05 17.60 9.46
C VAL A 256 -1.20 16.85 8.44
N VAL A 257 -0.30 16.00 8.91
CA VAL A 257 0.46 15.04 8.10
C VAL A 257 0.06 13.63 8.48
N ASN A 258 -0.12 12.75 7.50
CA ASN A 258 -0.43 11.36 7.79
C ASN A 258 0.81 10.48 7.68
N ILE A 259 1.26 9.91 8.79
CA ILE A 259 2.43 9.03 8.81
C ILE A 259 1.95 7.57 8.71
N ARG A 260 2.51 6.82 7.76
CA ARG A 260 2.25 5.39 7.54
C ARG A 260 3.56 4.64 7.56
N TYR A 261 3.66 3.57 8.34
CA TYR A 261 4.91 2.83 8.53
C TYR A 261 4.68 1.43 9.12
N SER A 262 5.62 0.51 8.96
CA SER A 262 5.61 -0.78 9.68
C SER A 262 6.28 -0.66 11.04
N LEU A 263 5.78 -1.39 12.04
CA LEU A 263 6.36 -1.36 13.39
C LEU A 263 7.86 -1.72 13.41
N GLY A 264 8.58 -1.18 14.37
CA GLY A 264 10.05 -1.30 14.51
C GLY A 264 10.81 -0.04 14.11
N PHE A 265 10.18 0.91 13.42
CA PHE A 265 10.79 2.19 13.00
C PHE A 265 10.47 3.39 13.92
N GLU A 266 9.88 3.15 15.09
CA GLU A 266 9.31 4.20 15.95
C GLU A 266 10.33 5.26 16.38
N LYS A 267 11.62 4.90 16.51
CA LYS A 267 12.69 5.88 16.79
C LYS A 267 12.84 6.92 15.70
N VAL A 268 12.81 6.50 14.43
CA VAL A 268 12.89 7.42 13.29
C VAL A 268 11.58 8.19 13.16
N VAL A 269 10.44 7.52 13.36
CA VAL A 269 9.11 8.17 13.33
C VAL A 269 8.98 9.24 14.42
N LYS A 270 9.51 9.02 15.63
CA LYS A 270 9.54 10.04 16.70
C LYS A 270 10.26 11.30 16.26
N LEU A 271 11.44 11.16 15.65
CA LEU A 271 12.20 12.29 15.11
C LEU A 271 11.46 12.95 13.93
N ALA A 272 10.78 12.17 13.09
CA ALA A 272 9.96 12.69 12.01
C ALA A 272 8.76 13.52 12.54
N ILE A 273 8.09 13.06 13.61
CA ILE A 273 7.03 13.82 14.29
C ILE A 273 7.56 15.17 14.78
N GLU A 274 8.74 15.19 15.40
CA GLU A 274 9.40 16.42 15.85
C GLU A 274 9.73 17.36 14.68
N ASN A 275 10.18 16.82 13.55
CA ASN A 275 10.47 17.60 12.35
C ASN A 275 9.19 18.18 11.72
N PHE A 276 8.14 17.38 11.58
CA PHE A 276 6.84 17.85 11.09
C PHE A 276 6.20 18.90 12.01
N ALA A 277 6.38 18.79 13.33
CA ALA A 277 5.94 19.80 14.27
C ALA A 277 6.62 21.17 14.01
N LYS A 278 7.91 21.18 13.64
CA LYS A 278 8.62 22.41 13.23
C LYS A 278 8.06 23.02 11.93
N MET A 279 7.43 22.20 11.08
CA MET A 279 6.73 22.62 9.86
C MET A 279 5.28 23.05 10.13
N GLY A 280 4.80 23.00 11.39
CA GLY A 280 3.43 23.36 11.76
C GLY A 280 2.41 22.24 11.59
N LEU A 281 2.86 20.99 11.37
CA LEU A 281 2.00 19.85 11.13
C LEU A 281 1.87 18.98 12.37
N LYS A 282 0.67 18.43 12.59
CA LYS A 282 0.37 17.42 13.59
C LYS A 282 0.29 16.04 12.93
N PRO A 283 0.82 14.98 13.58
CA PRO A 283 0.77 13.64 13.01
C PRO A 283 -0.64 13.05 13.13
N VAL A 284 -1.04 12.34 12.09
CA VAL A 284 -2.14 11.38 12.09
C VAL A 284 -1.55 10.02 11.75
N ILE A 285 -1.64 9.06 12.68
CA ILE A 285 -1.01 7.74 12.60
C ILE A 285 -2.08 6.69 12.91
N TYR A 286 -2.76 6.21 11.86
CA TYR A 286 -3.89 5.29 11.98
C TYR A 286 -3.49 3.87 11.53
N ARG A 287 -4.12 2.84 12.09
CA ARG A 287 -3.82 1.43 11.80
C ARG A 287 -4.31 0.99 10.43
N ALA A 288 -3.69 0.00 9.80
CA ALA A 288 -4.34 -0.77 8.73
C ALA A 288 -5.67 -1.40 9.20
N SER A 289 -6.73 -1.29 8.39
CA SER A 289 -8.04 -1.82 8.78
C SER A 289 -8.12 -3.34 8.64
N SER A 290 -8.80 -3.99 9.59
CA SER A 290 -9.10 -5.43 9.62
C SER A 290 -10.55 -5.77 9.24
N SER A 291 -11.51 -4.86 9.44
CA SER A 291 -12.94 -5.14 9.23
C SER A 291 -13.29 -5.26 7.75
N VAL A 292 -14.15 -6.21 7.40
CA VAL A 292 -14.70 -6.38 6.04
C VAL A 292 -15.42 -5.12 5.52
N ILE A 293 -15.88 -4.24 6.41
CA ILE A 293 -16.55 -2.98 6.05
C ILE A 293 -15.56 -1.98 5.44
N THR A 294 -14.33 -1.92 5.96
CA THR A 294 -13.37 -0.84 5.65
C THR A 294 -12.02 -1.32 5.11
N LYS A 295 -11.68 -2.61 5.20
CA LYS A 295 -10.47 -3.19 4.60
C LYS A 295 -10.49 -3.02 3.08
N ARG A 296 -9.31 -2.80 2.49
CA ARG A 296 -9.13 -2.72 1.05
C ARG A 296 -8.42 -3.99 0.59
N GLU A 297 -9.21 -5.00 0.29
CA GLU A 297 -8.71 -6.33 -0.10
C GLU A 297 -7.70 -6.86 0.93
N HIS A 298 -6.49 -7.22 0.48
CA HIS A 298 -5.38 -7.71 1.30
C HIS A 298 -4.39 -6.59 1.70
N LEU A 299 -4.61 -5.34 1.25
CA LEU A 299 -3.66 -4.25 1.42
C LEU A 299 -3.71 -3.68 2.85
N LYS A 300 -2.54 -3.48 3.45
CA LYS A 300 -2.38 -2.84 4.77
C LYS A 300 -2.02 -1.37 4.64
N ILE A 301 -3.03 -0.49 4.60
CA ILE A 301 -2.84 0.97 4.51
C ILE A 301 -2.95 1.60 5.89
N GLY A 302 -1.86 2.19 6.39
CA GLY A 302 -1.77 2.78 7.73
C GLY A 302 -0.43 2.40 8.36
N TYR A 303 -0.39 2.29 9.69
CA TYR A 303 0.63 1.50 10.37
C TYR A 303 0.17 0.05 10.55
N CYS A 304 1.11 -0.90 10.56
CA CYS A 304 0.86 -2.31 10.87
C CYS A 304 2.14 -2.98 11.41
N GLY A 305 1.98 -4.10 12.11
CA GLY A 305 3.10 -5.00 12.40
C GLY A 305 3.26 -6.03 11.29
N ALA A 306 3.74 -7.22 11.65
CA ALA A 306 3.91 -8.31 10.71
C ALA A 306 2.57 -8.88 10.23
N ILE A 307 2.53 -9.30 8.97
CA ILE A 307 1.41 -10.10 8.45
C ILE A 307 1.57 -11.53 8.97
N ALA A 308 0.73 -11.92 9.93
CA ALA A 308 0.81 -13.25 10.57
C ALA A 308 0.71 -14.41 9.56
N ASN A 309 -0.07 -14.24 8.49
CA ASN A 309 -0.16 -15.19 7.39
C ASN A 309 -0.66 -14.50 6.10
N LYS A 310 0.19 -14.41 5.07
CA LYS A 310 -0.16 -13.77 3.79
C LYS A 310 -1.23 -14.54 3.01
N GLN A 311 -1.32 -15.87 3.15
CA GLN A 311 -2.40 -16.68 2.56
C GLN A 311 -3.75 -16.37 3.20
N TYR A 312 -3.78 -16.11 4.52
CA TYR A 312 -5.00 -15.68 5.22
C TYR A 312 -5.54 -14.35 4.67
N GLU A 313 -4.68 -13.35 4.50
CA GLU A 313 -5.08 -12.06 3.90
C GLU A 313 -5.57 -12.25 2.46
N TYR A 314 -4.89 -13.09 1.67
CA TYR A 314 -5.29 -13.41 0.30
C TYR A 314 -6.65 -14.11 0.23
N ASP A 315 -6.88 -15.15 1.04
CA ASP A 315 -8.13 -15.93 1.05
C ASP A 315 -9.35 -15.07 1.39
N HIS A 316 -9.17 -14.03 2.21
CA HIS A 316 -10.23 -13.15 2.71
C HIS A 316 -10.37 -11.80 1.98
N ARG A 317 -9.59 -11.58 0.91
CA ARG A 317 -9.54 -10.29 0.20
C ARG A 317 -10.88 -9.89 -0.47
N HIS A 318 -11.74 -10.86 -0.79
CA HIS A 318 -13.02 -10.65 -1.48
C HIS A 318 -14.25 -11.04 -0.66
N ASP A 319 -14.07 -11.23 0.65
CA ASP A 319 -15.11 -11.53 1.63
C ASP A 319 -16.40 -10.68 1.48
N GLN A 320 -16.26 -9.39 1.19
CA GLN A 320 -17.40 -8.49 0.98
C GLN A 320 -18.35 -8.97 -0.13
N ALA A 321 -17.89 -9.79 -1.08
CA ALA A 321 -18.73 -10.32 -2.15
C ALA A 321 -19.85 -11.25 -1.65
N LEU A 322 -19.79 -11.72 -0.40
CA LEU A 322 -20.90 -12.46 0.20
C LEU A 322 -22.16 -11.60 0.35
N PHE A 323 -22.02 -10.29 0.59
CA PHE A 323 -23.15 -9.39 0.85
C PHE A 323 -23.17 -8.12 -0.02
N MET A 324 -22.11 -7.87 -0.80
CA MET A 324 -21.98 -6.68 -1.65
C MET A 324 -23.04 -6.67 -2.75
N ASP A 325 -23.92 -5.67 -2.66
CA ASP A 325 -24.89 -5.32 -3.68
C ASP A 325 -24.87 -3.80 -3.96
N LYS A 326 -25.69 -3.37 -4.92
CA LYS A 326 -25.80 -1.95 -5.27
C LYS A 326 -26.22 -1.09 -4.08
N ARG A 327 -27.15 -1.57 -3.22
CA ARG A 327 -27.67 -0.78 -2.09
C ARG A 327 -26.58 -0.53 -1.05
N TYR A 328 -25.79 -1.55 -0.75
CA TYR A 328 -24.66 -1.45 0.18
C TYR A 328 -23.61 -0.46 -0.34
N ILE A 329 -23.26 -0.52 -1.63
CA ILE A 329 -22.31 0.44 -2.23
C ILE A 329 -22.82 1.88 -2.16
N GLU A 330 -24.09 2.13 -2.48
CA GLU A 330 -24.68 3.48 -2.33
C GLU A 330 -24.68 3.93 -0.86
N ARG A 331 -24.98 3.03 0.10
CA ARG A 331 -24.89 3.32 1.53
C ARG A 331 -23.47 3.72 1.95
N LYS A 332 -22.43 3.02 1.51
CA LYS A 332 -21.02 3.41 1.77
C LYS A 332 -20.71 4.80 1.21
N LEU A 333 -21.12 5.08 -0.02
CA LEU A 333 -20.91 6.39 -0.66
C LEU A 333 -21.65 7.52 0.09
N ASP A 334 -22.86 7.24 0.60
CA ASP A 334 -23.62 8.17 1.43
C ASP A 334 -22.90 8.48 2.74
N VAL A 335 -22.38 7.46 3.43
CA VAL A 335 -21.60 7.61 4.67
C VAL A 335 -20.33 8.41 4.42
N ILE A 336 -19.57 8.09 3.37
CA ILE A 336 -18.35 8.82 2.99
C ILE A 336 -18.65 10.31 2.80
N ARG A 337 -19.67 10.61 1.98
CA ARG A 337 -20.08 11.98 1.70
C ARG A 337 -20.52 12.72 2.96
N ASN A 338 -21.35 12.11 3.80
CA ASN A 338 -21.84 12.73 5.02
C ASN A 338 -20.71 12.98 6.04
N THR A 339 -19.76 12.05 6.15
CA THR A 339 -18.63 12.16 7.07
C THR A 339 -17.67 13.26 6.64
N TYR A 340 -17.35 13.32 5.34
CA TYR A 340 -16.54 14.42 4.82
C TYR A 340 -17.24 15.77 4.90
N GLU A 341 -18.56 15.86 4.67
CA GLU A 341 -19.26 17.14 4.81
C GLU A 341 -19.24 17.65 6.26
N LYS A 342 -19.38 16.75 7.26
CA LYS A 342 -19.25 17.08 8.68
C LYS A 342 -17.83 17.54 9.04
N ASN A 343 -16.81 16.91 8.45
CA ASN A 343 -15.39 17.11 8.75
C ASN A 343 -14.65 17.90 7.66
N LYS A 344 -15.34 18.71 6.86
CA LYS A 344 -14.77 19.34 5.65
C LYS A 344 -13.60 20.28 5.94
N GLU A 345 -13.65 20.96 7.09
CA GLU A 345 -12.58 21.87 7.51
C GLU A 345 -11.31 21.09 7.87
N GLN A 346 -11.47 19.96 8.57
CA GLN A 346 -10.37 19.06 8.94
C GLN A 346 -9.79 18.39 7.69
N ALA A 347 -10.63 17.88 6.79
CA ALA A 347 -10.21 17.25 5.53
C ALA A 347 -9.39 18.22 4.66
N ALA A 348 -9.79 19.50 4.61
CA ALA A 348 -9.05 20.52 3.87
C ALA A 348 -7.64 20.80 4.46
N GLN A 349 -7.41 20.52 5.75
CA GLN A 349 -6.12 20.73 6.41
C GLN A 349 -5.11 19.58 6.20
N PHE A 350 -5.53 18.49 5.58
CA PHE A 350 -4.69 17.32 5.28
C PHE A 350 -3.61 17.66 4.24
N ALA A 351 -2.34 17.60 4.66
CA ALA A 351 -1.17 17.87 3.83
C ALA A 351 -0.76 16.68 2.95
N GLY A 352 -1.29 15.49 3.23
CA GLY A 352 -0.96 14.26 2.50
C GLY A 352 -0.13 13.26 3.30
N PRO A 353 0.07 12.05 2.74
CA PRO A 353 0.76 10.97 3.44
C PRO A 353 2.29 11.12 3.37
N ALA A 354 2.95 10.79 4.46
CA ALA A 354 4.38 10.51 4.53
C ALA A 354 4.51 9.02 4.87
N VAL A 355 5.08 8.24 3.95
CA VAL A 355 5.05 6.77 3.97
C VAL A 355 6.46 6.23 4.15
N MET A 356 6.63 5.29 5.07
CA MET A 356 7.84 4.52 5.26
C MET A 356 7.51 3.04 5.02
N GLU A 357 7.90 2.52 3.87
CA GLU A 357 7.65 1.13 3.49
C GLU A 357 8.78 0.21 3.91
N ILE A 358 8.46 -1.08 3.94
CA ILE A 358 9.42 -2.15 4.18
C ILE A 358 9.61 -3.01 2.93
N PHE A 359 10.76 -3.66 2.83
CA PHE A 359 11.03 -4.66 1.80
C PHE A 359 11.99 -5.74 2.29
N GLY A 360 12.20 -6.79 1.48
CA GLY A 360 13.10 -7.89 1.84
C GLY A 360 12.41 -9.10 2.47
N GLU A 361 11.10 -9.00 2.74
CA GLU A 361 10.28 -10.15 3.15
C GLU A 361 10.33 -11.28 2.11
N LYS A 362 10.03 -12.51 2.53
CA LYS A 362 9.94 -13.62 1.59
C LYS A 362 8.83 -13.35 0.56
N PRO A 363 9.11 -13.51 -0.74
CA PRO A 363 8.09 -13.46 -1.78
C PRO A 363 6.95 -14.42 -1.46
N PHE A 364 5.72 -13.94 -1.64
CA PHE A 364 4.52 -14.73 -1.40
C PHE A 364 3.89 -15.12 -2.74
N SER A 365 3.71 -16.43 -2.94
CA SER A 365 2.95 -16.95 -4.07
C SER A 365 1.63 -17.52 -3.56
N PRO A 366 0.50 -16.82 -3.77
CA PRO A 366 -0.78 -17.27 -3.24
C PRO A 366 -1.23 -18.59 -3.88
N LYS A 367 -1.84 -19.45 -3.07
CA LYS A 367 -2.53 -20.65 -3.54
C LYS A 367 -4.00 -20.31 -3.74
N ALA A 368 -4.49 -20.42 -4.98
CA ALA A 368 -5.91 -20.26 -5.25
C ALA A 368 -6.70 -21.41 -4.60
N LYS A 369 -7.70 -21.06 -3.79
CA LYS A 369 -8.64 -22.01 -3.18
C LYS A 369 -10.03 -21.79 -3.77
N PRO A 370 -10.67 -22.81 -4.37
CA PRO A 370 -12.02 -22.67 -4.90
C PRO A 370 -13.06 -22.37 -3.80
N GLU A 371 -12.76 -22.70 -2.55
CA GLU A 371 -13.62 -22.42 -1.39
C GLU A 371 -13.55 -20.95 -0.95
N ALA A 372 -12.52 -20.19 -1.35
CA ALA A 372 -12.42 -18.77 -1.06
C ALA A 372 -13.43 -17.97 -1.89
N VAL A 373 -13.98 -16.91 -1.29
CA VAL A 373 -14.99 -16.07 -1.93
C VAL A 373 -14.36 -15.29 -3.10
N SER A 374 -15.09 -15.17 -4.21
CA SER A 374 -14.65 -14.39 -5.37
C SER A 374 -15.76 -13.46 -5.88
N CYS A 375 -15.38 -12.34 -6.49
CA CYS A 375 -16.33 -11.41 -7.07
C CYS A 375 -16.86 -11.89 -8.44
N SER A 376 -18.18 -11.90 -8.58
CA SER A 376 -18.84 -11.98 -9.89
C SER A 376 -18.50 -10.76 -10.78
N GLU A 377 -18.72 -10.86 -12.09
CA GLU A 377 -18.50 -9.74 -13.04
C GLU A 377 -19.29 -8.48 -12.63
N ALA A 378 -20.55 -8.66 -12.20
CA ALA A 378 -21.38 -7.56 -11.71
C ALA A 378 -20.79 -6.90 -10.44
N GLN A 379 -20.22 -7.71 -9.55
CA GLN A 379 -19.56 -7.23 -8.33
C GLN A 379 -18.24 -6.51 -8.62
N ARG A 380 -17.44 -6.99 -9.58
CA ARG A 380 -16.24 -6.28 -10.03
C ARG A 380 -16.59 -4.90 -10.61
N SER A 381 -17.67 -4.83 -11.40
CA SER A 381 -18.17 -3.55 -11.90
C SER A 381 -18.65 -2.61 -10.78
N LEU A 382 -19.29 -3.13 -9.73
CA LEU A 382 -19.68 -2.35 -8.56
C LEU A 382 -18.47 -1.85 -7.76
N ALA A 383 -17.43 -2.67 -7.59
CA ALA A 383 -16.18 -2.28 -6.92
C ALA A 383 -15.48 -1.15 -7.69
N LEU A 384 -15.31 -1.29 -9.01
CA LEU A 384 -14.75 -0.23 -9.86
C LEU A 384 -15.57 1.07 -9.80
N HIS A 385 -16.91 0.97 -9.78
CA HIS A 385 -17.78 2.13 -9.59
C HIS A 385 -17.58 2.78 -8.21
N PHE A 386 -17.48 1.98 -7.15
CA PHE A 386 -17.20 2.48 -5.81
C PHE A 386 -15.84 3.18 -5.74
N ASP A 387 -14.77 2.59 -6.29
CA ASP A 387 -13.41 3.16 -6.28
C ASP A 387 -13.37 4.48 -7.06
N SER A 388 -14.02 4.54 -8.22
CA SER A 388 -14.13 5.78 -9.01
C SER A 388 -14.87 6.89 -8.24
N ARG A 389 -16.02 6.57 -7.62
CA ARG A 389 -16.85 7.57 -6.94
C ARG A 389 -16.25 8.01 -5.60
N SER A 390 -15.71 7.09 -4.82
CA SER A 390 -15.04 7.39 -3.54
C SER A 390 -13.74 8.19 -3.74
N GLY A 391 -12.97 7.89 -4.80
CA GLY A 391 -11.82 8.70 -5.19
C GLY A 391 -12.19 10.14 -5.56
N GLN A 392 -13.24 10.32 -6.35
CA GLN A 392 -13.78 11.66 -6.67
C GLN A 392 -14.23 12.43 -5.42
N MET A 393 -14.93 11.77 -4.49
CA MET A 393 -15.33 12.38 -3.22
C MET A 393 -14.11 12.78 -2.39
N THR A 394 -13.13 11.89 -2.26
CA THR A 394 -11.90 12.18 -1.51
C THR A 394 -11.19 13.41 -2.09
N ASN A 395 -11.02 13.50 -3.41
CA ASN A 395 -10.41 14.66 -4.07
C ASN A 395 -11.23 15.96 -3.91
N GLN A 396 -12.55 15.88 -3.72
CA GLN A 396 -13.40 17.04 -3.48
C GLN A 396 -13.15 17.69 -2.11
N TYR A 397 -12.90 16.89 -1.07
CA TYR A 397 -12.71 17.39 0.30
C TYR A 397 -11.23 17.50 0.69
N ILE A 398 -10.41 16.54 0.24
CA ILE A 398 -8.96 16.54 0.36
C ILE A 398 -8.38 16.94 -1.00
N LYS A 399 -8.22 18.25 -1.17
CA LYS A 399 -7.80 18.87 -2.42
C LYS A 399 -6.41 18.41 -2.85
N GLY A 400 -6.35 17.65 -3.95
CA GLY A 400 -5.10 17.11 -4.51
C GLY A 400 -4.09 18.19 -4.88
N GLU A 401 -4.59 19.33 -5.35
CA GLU A 401 -3.79 20.49 -5.75
C GLU A 401 -3.13 21.22 -4.58
N GLU A 402 -3.55 20.97 -3.34
CA GLU A 402 -3.01 21.61 -2.14
C GLU A 402 -2.19 20.66 -1.25
N ARG A 403 -2.03 19.38 -1.60
CA ARG A 403 -1.31 18.37 -0.80
C ARG A 403 -0.13 17.76 -1.54
N SER A 404 0.84 17.22 -0.82
CA SER A 404 1.97 16.45 -1.37
C SER A 404 2.05 15.08 -0.71
N PHE A 405 3.08 14.30 -1.01
CA PHE A 405 3.38 13.07 -0.28
C PHE A 405 4.88 12.86 -0.20
N THR A 406 5.30 11.91 0.63
CA THR A 406 6.64 11.33 0.55
C THR A 406 6.56 9.84 0.78
N ILE A 407 7.45 9.11 0.12
CA ILE A 407 7.62 7.68 0.29
C ILE A 407 9.11 7.35 0.36
N ILE A 408 9.48 6.49 1.31
CA ILE A 408 10.84 5.99 1.53
C ILE A 408 10.74 4.52 1.94
N ALA A 409 11.70 3.69 1.57
CA ALA A 409 11.68 2.27 1.91
C ALA A 409 12.96 1.81 2.62
N TYR A 410 12.82 0.83 3.52
CA TYR A 410 13.92 0.20 4.25
C TYR A 410 13.78 -1.33 4.30
N PRO A 411 14.89 -2.08 4.34
CA PRO A 411 14.82 -3.52 4.41
C PRO A 411 14.41 -3.99 5.82
N VAL A 412 13.83 -5.18 5.92
CA VAL A 412 13.59 -5.90 7.17
C VAL A 412 14.53 -7.11 7.35
N PRO A 413 14.75 -7.60 8.58
CA PRO A 413 15.63 -8.73 8.88
C PRO A 413 15.51 -9.96 7.98
N GLU A 414 14.29 -10.29 7.51
CA GLU A 414 14.05 -11.40 6.59
C GLU A 414 14.82 -11.33 5.25
N ILE A 415 15.38 -10.16 4.90
CA ILE A 415 16.15 -9.97 3.67
C ILE A 415 17.37 -10.89 3.57
N GLY A 416 17.97 -11.27 4.70
CA GLY A 416 19.08 -12.23 4.75
C GLY A 416 20.10 -11.96 5.86
N GLU A 417 21.14 -12.80 5.93
CA GLU A 417 22.18 -12.74 6.98
C GLU A 417 22.96 -11.41 6.98
N ASP A 418 23.08 -10.76 5.83
CA ASP A 418 23.74 -9.45 5.66
C ASP A 418 22.84 -8.25 6.00
N TYR A 419 21.69 -8.48 6.67
CA TYR A 419 20.67 -7.47 6.96
C TYR A 419 21.24 -6.11 7.41
N ALA A 420 22.12 -6.09 8.41
CA ALA A 420 22.69 -4.83 8.91
C ALA A 420 23.49 -4.07 7.84
N ALA A 421 24.29 -4.78 7.03
CA ALA A 421 25.07 -4.17 5.95
C ALA A 421 24.18 -3.70 4.79
N ILE A 422 23.09 -4.42 4.51
CA ILE A 422 22.09 -4.02 3.52
C ILE A 422 21.33 -2.77 4.02
N PHE A 423 20.94 -2.74 5.30
CA PHE A 423 20.26 -1.59 5.91
C PHE A 423 21.13 -0.33 5.85
N ASP A 424 22.41 -0.43 6.23
CA ASP A 424 23.38 0.66 6.14
C ASP A 424 23.54 1.17 4.69
N GLU A 425 23.58 0.25 3.73
CA GLU A 425 23.66 0.60 2.30
C GLU A 425 22.39 1.29 1.80
N VAL A 426 21.22 0.88 2.29
CA VAL A 426 19.94 1.54 1.98
C VAL A 426 19.86 2.93 2.60
N ILE A 427 20.37 3.14 3.82
CA ILE A 427 20.55 4.50 4.37
C ILE A 427 21.42 5.33 3.43
N ARG A 428 22.52 4.77 2.91
CA ARG A 428 23.38 5.46 1.95
C ARG A 428 22.64 5.82 0.65
N ILE A 429 21.89 4.88 0.08
CA ILE A 429 21.08 5.07 -1.13
C ILE A 429 20.02 6.17 -0.93
N ASN A 430 19.28 6.12 0.19
CA ASN A 430 18.26 7.11 0.52
C ASN A 430 18.86 8.51 0.79
N THR A 431 20.16 8.59 1.10
CA THR A 431 20.83 9.85 1.47
C THR A 431 21.88 10.30 0.45
N LEU A 432 21.77 9.84 -0.80
CA LEU A 432 22.59 10.32 -1.92
C LEU A 432 22.44 11.83 -2.14
N ASP A 433 23.48 12.46 -2.71
CA ASP A 433 23.51 13.91 -2.94
C ASP A 433 22.52 14.32 -4.04
N ALA A 434 21.35 14.81 -3.64
CA ALA A 434 20.33 15.30 -4.55
C ALA A 434 20.83 16.41 -5.49
N GLY A 435 21.73 17.29 -5.04
CA GLY A 435 22.28 18.36 -5.86
C GLY A 435 23.29 17.90 -6.91
N LEU A 436 23.91 16.72 -6.72
CA LEU A 436 24.69 16.06 -7.76
C LEU A 436 23.76 15.45 -8.81
N TYR A 437 22.77 14.69 -8.37
CA TYR A 437 21.80 14.04 -9.26
C TYR A 437 21.01 15.05 -10.09
N GLU A 438 20.53 16.15 -9.48
CA GLU A 438 19.84 17.25 -10.15
C GLU A 438 20.62 17.74 -11.38
N LYS A 439 21.93 17.98 -11.22
CA LYS A 439 22.79 18.50 -12.29
C LYS A 439 22.97 17.48 -13.42
N VAL A 440 23.20 16.22 -13.07
CA VAL A 440 23.45 15.17 -14.06
C VAL A 440 22.16 14.82 -14.81
N GLN A 441 21.04 14.72 -14.10
CA GLN A 441 19.70 14.55 -14.66
C GLN A 441 19.35 15.72 -15.58
N GLN A 442 19.68 16.97 -15.20
CA GLN A 442 19.44 18.13 -16.05
C GLN A 442 20.19 18.05 -17.39
N VAL A 443 21.45 17.60 -17.40
CA VAL A 443 22.21 17.39 -18.64
C VAL A 443 21.50 16.39 -19.57
N MET A 444 20.93 15.34 -18.99
CA MET A 444 20.16 14.34 -19.74
C MET A 444 18.85 14.91 -20.27
N ILE A 445 18.12 15.66 -19.44
CA ILE A 445 16.88 16.36 -19.83
C ILE A 445 17.15 17.33 -20.97
N ASP A 446 18.23 18.11 -20.91
CA ASP A 446 18.59 19.07 -21.95
C ASP A 446 18.87 18.37 -23.30
N ALA A 447 19.41 17.15 -23.29
CA ALA A 447 19.55 16.32 -24.48
C ALA A 447 18.19 15.77 -24.96
N LEU A 448 17.37 15.27 -24.04
CA LEU A 448 16.04 14.71 -24.33
C LEU A 448 15.05 15.75 -24.89
N ASP A 449 15.09 16.98 -24.40
CA ASP A 449 14.23 18.10 -24.83
C ASP A 449 14.47 18.51 -26.30
N GLN A 450 15.57 18.06 -26.91
CA GLN A 450 15.87 18.27 -28.33
C GLN A 450 15.21 17.23 -29.25
N GLY A 451 14.64 16.16 -28.67
CA GLY A 451 14.14 14.99 -29.37
C GLY A 451 12.76 15.12 -30.01
N GLU A 452 12.53 14.34 -31.06
CA GLU A 452 11.19 13.96 -31.54
C GLU A 452 10.77 12.61 -30.97
N CYS A 453 11.69 11.66 -30.82
CA CYS A 453 11.44 10.38 -30.20
C CYS A 453 12.68 9.83 -29.50
N VAL A 454 12.48 8.86 -28.62
CA VAL A 454 13.53 8.08 -27.97
C VAL A 454 13.48 6.65 -28.50
N ARG A 455 14.65 6.11 -28.84
CA ARG A 455 14.86 4.73 -29.28
C ARG A 455 15.48 3.94 -28.13
N ILE A 456 14.87 2.81 -27.80
CA ILE A 456 15.32 1.91 -26.75
C ILE A 456 15.55 0.53 -27.36
N LEU A 457 16.77 0.03 -27.24
CA LEU A 457 17.21 -1.24 -27.80
C LEU A 457 17.75 -2.16 -26.70
N GLY A 458 17.23 -3.38 -26.65
CA GLY A 458 17.72 -4.46 -25.80
C GLY A 458 18.95 -5.15 -26.41
N LYS A 459 19.76 -5.80 -25.57
CA LYS A 459 20.91 -6.63 -25.99
C LYS A 459 20.76 -8.08 -25.54
N GLY A 460 21.53 -8.96 -26.18
CA GLY A 460 21.54 -10.38 -25.86
C GLY A 460 20.18 -11.03 -26.19
N GLU A 461 19.57 -11.68 -25.21
CA GLU A 461 18.23 -12.28 -25.35
C GLU A 461 17.11 -11.23 -25.21
N ASN A 462 17.42 -10.00 -24.78
CA ASN A 462 16.42 -8.96 -24.63
C ASN A 462 15.98 -8.43 -26.01
N GLN A 463 14.70 -8.62 -26.33
CA GLN A 463 14.10 -8.27 -27.63
C GLN A 463 13.49 -6.86 -27.68
N THR A 464 13.85 -5.98 -26.75
CA THR A 464 13.31 -4.62 -26.73
C THR A 464 13.75 -3.87 -27.99
N ASP A 465 12.76 -3.38 -28.74
CA ASP A 465 12.91 -2.42 -29.82
C ASP A 465 11.68 -1.52 -29.74
N LEU A 466 11.82 -0.42 -29.01
CA LEU A 466 10.74 0.49 -28.68
C LEU A 466 11.09 1.90 -29.13
N THR A 467 10.11 2.56 -29.76
CA THR A 467 10.13 3.98 -30.05
C THR A 467 9.12 4.67 -29.16
N VAL A 468 9.56 5.62 -28.35
CA VAL A 468 8.70 6.47 -27.54
C VAL A 468 8.63 7.85 -28.18
N GLN A 469 7.43 8.27 -28.58
CA GLN A 469 7.20 9.57 -29.20
C GLN A 469 7.15 10.67 -28.14
N LEU A 470 7.90 11.75 -28.37
CA LEU A 470 7.95 12.89 -27.48
C LEU A 470 7.02 14.01 -27.96
N ARG A 471 6.52 14.80 -27.01
CA ARG A 471 5.79 16.03 -27.30
C ARG A 471 6.76 17.08 -27.86
N ARG A 472 6.29 17.90 -28.79
CA ARG A 472 7.07 19.04 -29.29
C ARG A 472 6.97 20.23 -28.33
N LEU A 473 8.11 20.71 -27.85
CA LEU A 473 8.20 21.98 -27.11
C LEU A 473 7.82 23.17 -28.01
N ALA A 474 7.03 24.08 -27.46
CA ALA A 474 6.67 25.34 -28.11
C ALA A 474 7.71 26.43 -27.79
N ASP A 475 8.18 26.49 -26.54
CA ASP A 475 9.21 27.43 -26.06
C ASP A 475 10.28 26.71 -25.23
N PRO A 476 11.36 26.18 -25.84
CA PRO A 476 12.41 25.41 -25.14
C PRO A 476 13.16 26.17 -24.04
N GLU A 477 13.06 27.50 -24.00
CA GLU A 477 13.66 28.32 -22.94
C GLU A 477 12.80 28.33 -21.67
N LYS A 478 11.50 28.01 -21.78
CA LYS A 478 10.55 28.04 -20.66
C LYS A 478 9.88 26.71 -20.37
N GLU A 479 9.92 25.78 -21.30
CA GLU A 479 9.23 24.50 -21.24
C GLU A 479 10.25 23.36 -21.29
N THR A 480 9.92 22.24 -20.65
CA THR A 480 10.67 20.99 -20.66
C THR A 480 9.72 19.81 -20.77
N LEU A 481 10.18 18.71 -21.33
CA LEU A 481 9.39 17.49 -21.51
C LEU A 481 9.52 16.56 -20.31
N PHE A 482 10.71 16.50 -19.72
CA PHE A 482 11.02 15.56 -18.66
C PHE A 482 11.07 16.26 -17.29
N GLU A 483 10.56 15.59 -16.27
CA GLU A 483 10.70 15.99 -14.88
C GLU A 483 12.02 15.50 -14.30
N ASN A 484 12.66 16.38 -13.53
CA ASN A 484 13.90 16.11 -12.81
C ASN A 484 13.55 15.61 -11.40
N CYS A 485 13.42 14.29 -11.23
CA CYS A 485 13.00 13.68 -9.97
C CYS A 485 14.19 13.57 -8.99
N VAL A 486 14.16 14.43 -7.98
CA VAL A 486 15.26 14.63 -7.02
C VAL A 486 14.78 14.42 -5.57
N ALA A 487 14.50 13.18 -5.16
CA ALA A 487 14.19 12.80 -3.76
C ALA A 487 13.24 13.75 -3.01
N ASP A 488 12.32 14.38 -3.73
CA ASP A 488 11.40 15.42 -3.26
C ASP A 488 10.01 14.87 -2.97
N VAL A 489 9.68 13.68 -3.47
CA VAL A 489 8.51 12.89 -3.06
C VAL A 489 8.83 11.40 -2.99
N ASN A 490 9.61 10.89 -3.95
CA ASN A 490 10.05 9.50 -4.00
C ASN A 490 11.52 9.44 -3.59
N ILE A 491 11.81 8.79 -2.45
CA ILE A 491 13.18 8.61 -1.93
C ILE A 491 13.56 7.14 -2.12
N PRO A 492 14.70 6.83 -2.78
CA PRO A 492 15.85 7.68 -3.09
C PRO A 492 15.71 8.53 -4.37
N VAL A 493 16.71 9.38 -4.65
CA VAL A 493 16.86 10.03 -5.97
C VAL A 493 16.99 8.99 -7.09
N GLY A 494 16.70 9.41 -8.32
CA GLY A 494 17.40 8.83 -9.46
C GLY A 494 16.53 8.43 -10.63
N GLU A 495 15.71 9.33 -11.17
CA GLU A 495 15.07 9.16 -12.47
C GLU A 495 14.82 10.49 -13.18
N VAL A 496 14.63 10.44 -14.50
CA VAL A 496 14.01 11.52 -15.28
C VAL A 496 12.86 10.92 -16.06
N PHE A 497 11.67 11.52 -16.02
CA PHE A 497 10.46 10.90 -16.56
C PHE A 497 9.56 11.87 -17.33
N THR A 498 8.70 11.35 -18.21
CA THR A 498 7.74 12.11 -19.02
C THR A 498 6.46 11.30 -19.26
N SER A 499 5.32 11.99 -19.46
CA SER A 499 4.17 11.36 -20.13
C SER A 499 4.42 11.33 -21.64
N PRO A 500 4.46 10.16 -22.31
CA PRO A 500 4.75 10.08 -23.73
C PRO A 500 3.53 10.46 -24.59
N VAL A 501 3.79 10.85 -25.83
CA VAL A 501 2.75 10.94 -26.86
C VAL A 501 2.40 9.52 -27.30
N LEU A 502 1.12 9.14 -27.26
CA LEU A 502 0.73 7.79 -27.64
C LEU A 502 0.89 7.56 -29.16
N GLU A 503 0.36 8.43 -30.01
CA GLU A 503 0.53 8.32 -31.47
C GLU A 503 2.01 8.32 -31.85
N GLY A 504 2.44 7.31 -32.61
CA GLY A 504 3.86 7.14 -32.98
C GLY A 504 4.70 6.35 -31.97
N THR A 505 4.22 6.13 -30.74
CA THR A 505 4.88 5.22 -29.78
C THR A 505 4.59 3.77 -30.15
N ASN A 506 5.61 3.03 -30.59
CA ASN A 506 5.45 1.70 -31.19
C ASN A 506 6.65 0.80 -30.88
N GLY A 507 6.38 -0.50 -30.74
CA GLY A 507 7.43 -1.51 -30.63
C GLY A 507 7.17 -2.54 -29.54
N VAL A 508 8.24 -3.20 -29.13
CA VAL A 508 8.23 -4.26 -28.13
C VAL A 508 9.03 -3.83 -26.92
N LEU A 509 8.42 -3.91 -25.74
CA LEU A 509 9.10 -3.94 -24.45
C LEU A 509 9.31 -5.40 -24.05
N HIS A 510 10.53 -5.78 -23.72
CA HIS A 510 10.87 -7.12 -23.24
C HIS A 510 11.76 -7.01 -22.01
N VAL A 511 11.48 -7.83 -20.99
CA VAL A 511 12.31 -7.92 -19.78
C VAL A 511 12.52 -9.39 -19.44
N GLY A 512 13.78 -9.81 -19.27
CA GLY A 512 14.12 -11.21 -19.01
C GLY A 512 13.49 -11.74 -17.72
N CYS A 513 13.56 -10.95 -16.64
CA CYS A 513 12.89 -11.24 -15.39
C CYS A 513 12.56 -9.93 -14.65
N VAL A 514 11.33 -9.80 -14.15
CA VAL A 514 10.91 -8.63 -13.37
C VAL A 514 9.93 -9.05 -12.27
N TYR A 515 9.96 -8.35 -11.14
CA TYR A 515 9.02 -8.54 -10.04
C TYR A 515 8.12 -7.30 -9.97
N LEU A 516 6.80 -7.49 -10.10
CA LEU A 516 5.79 -6.44 -10.10
C LEU A 516 4.69 -6.85 -9.12
N ASN A 517 4.31 -5.99 -8.17
CA ASN A 517 3.24 -6.28 -7.20
C ASN A 517 3.41 -7.63 -6.47
N GLU A 518 4.61 -7.92 -5.96
CA GLU A 518 4.99 -9.20 -5.32
C GLU A 518 4.96 -10.44 -6.24
N LEU A 519 4.68 -10.25 -7.53
CA LEU A 519 4.56 -11.31 -8.52
C LEU A 519 5.75 -11.30 -9.48
N GLN A 520 6.34 -12.48 -9.72
CA GLN A 520 7.45 -12.62 -10.66
C GLN A 520 6.93 -12.83 -12.09
N TYR A 521 7.58 -12.20 -13.07
CA TYR A 521 7.33 -12.40 -14.50
C TYR A 521 8.62 -12.82 -15.20
N SER A 522 8.58 -13.96 -15.88
CA SER A 522 9.70 -14.50 -16.66
C SER A 522 9.48 -14.22 -18.16
N ASN A 523 10.45 -13.60 -18.83
CA ASN A 523 10.39 -13.15 -20.22
C ASN A 523 9.12 -12.35 -20.53
N LEU A 524 8.84 -11.32 -19.73
CA LEU A 524 7.69 -10.45 -19.92
C LEU A 524 7.85 -9.69 -21.24
N LYS A 525 6.83 -9.78 -22.11
CA LYS A 525 6.79 -9.09 -23.40
C LYS A 525 5.48 -8.33 -23.56
N ILE A 526 5.58 -7.04 -23.89
CA ILE A 526 4.42 -6.18 -24.17
C ILE A 526 4.64 -5.47 -25.51
N THR A 527 3.65 -5.54 -26.40
CA THR A 527 3.69 -4.91 -27.72
C THR A 527 2.79 -3.69 -27.78
N PHE A 528 3.36 -2.55 -28.13
CA PHE A 528 2.66 -1.29 -28.25
C PHE A 528 2.42 -0.90 -29.70
N LYS A 529 1.21 -0.40 -29.96
CA LYS A 529 0.88 0.31 -31.18
C LYS A 529 0.19 1.62 -30.84
N ASP A 530 0.74 2.72 -31.33
CA ASP A 530 0.29 4.08 -30.99
C ASP A 530 0.05 4.23 -29.49
N GLY A 531 1.04 3.79 -28.70
CA GLY A 531 1.07 3.89 -27.25
C GLY A 531 0.10 2.98 -26.51
N MET A 532 -0.70 2.16 -27.19
CA MET A 532 -1.66 1.23 -26.57
C MET A 532 -1.14 -0.20 -26.61
N ILE A 533 -1.38 -0.97 -25.54
CA ILE A 533 -1.08 -2.40 -25.52
C ILE A 533 -1.94 -3.13 -26.55
N THR A 534 -1.29 -3.87 -27.44
CA THR A 534 -1.96 -4.69 -28.48
C THR A 534 -1.74 -6.18 -28.32
N ASP A 535 -0.63 -6.57 -27.68
CA ASP A 535 -0.34 -7.96 -27.35
C ASP A 535 0.59 -8.05 -26.14
N TYR A 536 0.54 -9.17 -25.42
CA TYR A 536 1.37 -9.42 -24.25
C TYR A 536 1.52 -10.93 -23.99
N THR A 537 2.66 -11.32 -23.43
CA THR A 537 2.91 -12.69 -22.98
C THR A 537 4.04 -12.74 -21.94
N CYS A 538 4.17 -13.87 -21.25
CA CYS A 538 5.28 -14.24 -20.38
C CYS A 538 5.47 -15.76 -20.42
N THR A 539 6.43 -16.28 -19.66
CA THR A 539 6.80 -17.72 -19.67
C THR A 539 6.75 -18.35 -18.27
N ASN A 540 5.90 -17.83 -17.40
CA ASN A 540 5.71 -18.32 -16.03
C ASN A 540 5.07 -19.71 -15.96
N PHE A 541 4.20 -20.03 -16.92
CA PHE A 541 3.43 -21.26 -17.00
C PHE A 541 3.68 -21.98 -18.33
N GLU A 542 3.43 -23.29 -18.37
CA GLU A 542 3.59 -24.11 -19.58
C GLU A 542 2.58 -23.76 -20.68
N GLN A 543 1.36 -23.35 -20.30
CA GLN A 543 0.30 -22.98 -21.23
C GLN A 543 0.29 -21.46 -21.47
N GLU A 544 0.22 -21.06 -22.74
CA GLU A 544 0.20 -19.65 -23.15
C GLU A 544 -1.03 -18.91 -22.59
N GLU A 545 -2.18 -19.55 -22.57
CA GLU A 545 -3.42 -18.96 -22.05
C GLU A 545 -3.31 -18.58 -20.56
N ASP A 546 -2.58 -19.37 -19.76
CA ASP A 546 -2.37 -19.09 -18.34
C ASP A 546 -1.44 -17.87 -18.17
N ASN A 547 -0.38 -17.78 -18.97
CA ASN A 547 0.52 -16.61 -18.99
C ASN A 547 -0.21 -15.31 -19.35
N ARG A 548 -1.12 -15.38 -20.34
CA ARG A 548 -1.93 -14.22 -20.75
C ARG A 548 -2.94 -13.84 -19.67
N THR A 549 -3.60 -14.82 -19.06
CA THR A 549 -4.55 -14.58 -17.95
C THR A 549 -3.82 -13.91 -16.78
N TYR A 550 -2.63 -14.39 -16.44
CA TYR A 550 -1.80 -13.84 -15.39
C TYR A 550 -1.45 -12.35 -15.61
N ILE A 551 -1.09 -11.96 -16.83
CA ILE A 551 -0.84 -10.55 -17.17
C ILE A 551 -2.15 -9.74 -17.18
N TYR A 552 -3.24 -10.30 -17.71
CA TYR A 552 -4.53 -9.62 -17.80
C TYR A 552 -5.10 -9.23 -16.43
N GLU A 553 -4.99 -10.12 -15.46
CA GLU A 553 -5.50 -9.90 -14.10
C GLU A 553 -4.60 -8.96 -13.29
N ASN A 554 -3.27 -9.08 -13.42
CA ASN A 554 -2.33 -8.46 -12.49
C ASN A 554 -1.58 -7.22 -13.02
N ILE A 555 -1.42 -7.09 -14.35
CA ILE A 555 -0.82 -5.89 -14.99
C ILE A 555 -1.91 -5.05 -15.65
N LEU A 556 -2.85 -5.67 -16.37
CA LEU A 556 -3.94 -4.92 -17.01
C LEU A 556 -5.10 -4.63 -16.04
N HIS A 557 -5.11 -5.16 -14.83
CA HIS A 557 -6.17 -4.98 -13.83
C HIS A 557 -7.58 -5.23 -14.40
N ASN A 558 -7.72 -6.27 -15.24
CA ASN A 558 -8.95 -6.63 -15.97
C ASN A 558 -9.39 -5.61 -17.05
N HIS A 559 -8.59 -4.61 -17.40
CA HIS A 559 -8.84 -3.75 -18.55
C HIS A 559 -8.44 -4.44 -19.86
N LYS A 560 -9.15 -4.16 -20.95
CA LYS A 560 -8.88 -4.79 -22.25
C LYS A 560 -7.53 -4.40 -22.85
N THR A 561 -7.07 -3.19 -22.52
CA THR A 561 -5.81 -2.58 -22.96
C THR A 561 -5.51 -1.43 -22.01
N LEU A 562 -4.25 -1.03 -21.93
CA LEU A 562 -3.78 0.14 -21.21
C LEU A 562 -2.88 1.00 -22.12
N PRO A 563 -2.83 2.33 -21.92
CA PRO A 563 -1.85 3.17 -22.57
C PRO A 563 -0.48 3.05 -21.89
N LEU A 564 0.58 3.45 -22.60
CA LEU A 564 1.87 3.77 -22.02
C LEU A 564 1.75 5.14 -21.33
N GLY A 565 1.60 5.12 -20.00
CA GLY A 565 1.39 6.31 -19.17
C GLY A 565 2.65 7.11 -18.92
N GLU A 566 3.81 6.44 -18.91
CA GLU A 566 5.10 7.04 -18.58
C GLU A 566 6.26 6.38 -19.34
N PHE A 567 7.28 7.18 -19.64
CA PHE A 567 8.61 6.72 -19.96
C PHE A 567 9.62 7.44 -19.08
N ALA A 568 10.57 6.68 -18.52
CA ALA A 568 11.57 7.21 -17.63
C ALA A 568 12.94 6.54 -17.80
N ILE A 569 13.99 7.25 -17.38
CA ILE A 569 15.36 6.74 -17.32
C ILE A 569 15.83 6.82 -15.86
N GLY A 570 15.85 5.67 -15.18
CA GLY A 570 16.51 5.53 -13.89
C GLY A 570 18.00 5.82 -14.00
N THR A 571 18.54 6.50 -13.00
CA THR A 571 19.94 6.97 -12.90
C THR A 571 20.62 6.51 -11.60
N ASN A 572 19.93 5.76 -10.74
CA ASN A 572 20.48 5.28 -9.47
C ASN A 572 21.26 3.97 -9.64
N THR A 573 22.41 4.08 -10.30
CA THR A 573 23.37 2.98 -10.50
C THR A 573 23.96 2.48 -9.18
N THR A 574 23.96 3.32 -8.14
CA THR A 574 24.32 2.94 -6.78
C THR A 574 23.38 1.87 -6.24
N ALA A 575 22.07 2.09 -6.32
CA ALA A 575 21.07 1.10 -5.93
C ALA A 575 21.17 -0.18 -6.77
N TYR A 576 21.40 -0.03 -8.09
CA TYR A 576 21.58 -1.19 -8.98
C TYR A 576 22.75 -2.08 -8.55
N VAL A 577 23.93 -1.49 -8.31
CA VAL A 577 25.12 -2.25 -7.90
C VAL A 577 24.95 -2.84 -6.50
N ALA A 578 24.32 -2.11 -5.58
CA ALA A 578 24.02 -2.62 -4.24
C ALA A 578 23.09 -3.84 -4.30
N ALA A 579 22.02 -3.78 -5.10
CA ALA A 579 21.09 -4.88 -5.28
C ALA A 579 21.81 -6.14 -5.78
N LYS A 580 22.67 -5.98 -6.81
CA LYS A 580 23.51 -7.08 -7.32
C LYS A 580 24.51 -7.64 -6.33
N LYS A 581 25.17 -6.76 -5.56
CA LYS A 581 26.19 -7.15 -4.58
C LYS A 581 25.60 -8.09 -3.53
N TYR A 582 24.37 -7.84 -3.10
CA TYR A 582 23.70 -8.61 -2.06
C TYR A 582 22.73 -9.67 -2.62
N GLY A 583 22.47 -9.70 -3.93
CA GLY A 583 21.56 -10.65 -4.56
C GLY A 583 20.10 -10.44 -4.11
N ILE A 584 19.66 -9.18 -4.12
CA ILE A 584 18.35 -8.74 -3.61
C ILE A 584 17.52 -8.00 -4.67
N GLU A 585 17.87 -8.13 -5.94
CA GLU A 585 17.16 -7.48 -7.05
C GLU A 585 15.67 -7.82 -7.08
N ASP A 586 15.32 -9.06 -6.73
CA ASP A 586 13.96 -9.58 -6.64
C ASP A 586 13.18 -9.10 -5.40
N LYS A 587 13.88 -8.48 -4.45
CA LYS A 587 13.32 -8.00 -3.19
C LYS A 587 13.22 -6.48 -3.13
N MET A 588 13.77 -5.77 -4.12
CA MET A 588 13.71 -4.31 -4.14
C MET A 588 12.26 -3.86 -4.41
N PRO A 589 11.73 -2.90 -3.62
CA PRO A 589 10.41 -2.34 -3.88
C PRO A 589 10.45 -1.54 -5.19
N ILE A 590 9.31 -1.42 -5.87
CA ILE A 590 9.19 -0.68 -7.15
C ILE A 590 9.80 0.73 -7.02
N LEU A 591 9.54 1.41 -5.90
CA LEU A 591 10.13 2.71 -5.54
C LEU A 591 11.65 2.82 -5.78
N ILE A 592 12.40 1.76 -5.47
CA ILE A 592 13.85 1.71 -5.67
C ILE A 592 14.17 1.08 -7.03
N ALA A 593 13.46 0.02 -7.42
CA ALA A 593 13.70 -0.73 -8.65
C ALA A 593 13.54 0.13 -9.92
N GLU A 594 12.54 1.02 -9.97
CA GLU A 594 12.32 1.95 -11.10
C GLU A 594 13.52 2.88 -11.33
N LYS A 595 14.27 3.20 -10.27
CA LYS A 595 15.45 4.07 -10.35
C LYS A 595 16.71 3.33 -10.81
N MET A 596 16.65 2.00 -10.93
CA MET A 596 17.78 1.11 -11.26
C MET A 596 17.91 0.81 -12.76
N GLY A 597 17.13 1.45 -13.63
CA GLY A 597 17.17 1.30 -15.09
C GLY A 597 16.11 2.15 -15.78
N PRO A 598 16.01 2.17 -17.12
CA PRO A 598 14.85 2.75 -17.79
C PRO A 598 13.60 1.93 -17.50
N HIS A 599 12.49 2.62 -17.26
CA HIS A 599 11.20 1.99 -16.99
C HIS A 599 10.06 2.62 -17.78
N PHE A 600 8.98 1.86 -17.86
CA PHE A 600 7.81 2.14 -18.68
C PHE A 600 6.56 1.80 -17.89
N ALA A 601 5.74 2.80 -17.59
CA ALA A 601 4.49 2.57 -16.88
C ALA A 601 3.36 2.26 -17.86
N VAL A 602 2.66 1.15 -17.64
CA VAL A 602 1.37 0.88 -18.30
C VAL A 602 0.23 1.30 -17.39
N GLY A 603 -0.76 1.99 -17.94
CA GLY A 603 -1.89 2.55 -17.19
C GLY A 603 -1.94 4.07 -17.27
N ASP A 604 -2.40 4.70 -16.20
CA ASP A 604 -2.59 6.15 -16.13
C ASP A 604 -1.25 6.90 -16.15
N THR A 605 -1.27 8.19 -16.48
CA THR A 605 -0.03 9.00 -16.48
C THR A 605 0.48 9.24 -15.07
N CYS A 606 1.78 9.49 -14.94
CA CYS A 606 2.41 9.85 -13.66
C CYS A 606 1.79 11.12 -13.01
N TYR A 607 1.12 11.95 -13.83
CA TYR A 607 0.42 13.17 -13.43
C TYR A 607 -1.07 12.97 -13.21
N SER A 608 -1.55 11.74 -13.03
CA SER A 608 -2.99 11.48 -12.84
C SER A 608 -3.61 12.39 -11.78
N TRP A 609 -4.70 13.06 -12.14
CA TRP A 609 -5.40 14.09 -11.35
C TRP A 609 -4.64 15.40 -11.13
N SER A 610 -3.43 15.52 -11.66
CA SER A 610 -2.53 16.67 -11.54
C SER A 610 -2.11 17.23 -12.90
N GLU A 611 -2.66 16.73 -14.00
CA GLU A 611 -2.23 17.09 -15.35
C GLU A 611 -2.46 18.57 -15.68
N ASP A 612 -3.48 19.18 -15.07
CA ASP A 612 -3.79 20.60 -15.24
C ASP A 612 -3.04 21.51 -14.24
N ILE A 613 -2.27 20.95 -13.30
CA ILE A 613 -1.44 21.70 -12.34
C ILE A 613 -0.10 22.05 -13.00
N ARG A 614 0.29 23.33 -12.97
CA ARG A 614 1.61 23.74 -13.49
C ARG A 614 2.69 23.32 -12.49
N VAL A 615 3.65 22.55 -12.97
CA VAL A 615 4.81 22.07 -12.21
C VAL A 615 6.08 22.46 -12.94
N TYR A 616 7.16 22.64 -12.20
CA TYR A 616 8.40 23.21 -12.70
C TYR A 616 9.59 22.40 -12.23
N ASN A 617 10.56 22.21 -13.12
CA ASN A 617 11.87 21.67 -12.74
C ASN A 617 12.65 22.71 -11.90
N PRO A 618 13.69 22.28 -11.16
CA PRO A 618 14.55 23.18 -10.38
C PRO A 618 15.16 24.34 -11.18
N ASN A 619 15.36 24.17 -12.49
CA ASN A 619 15.83 25.20 -13.41
C ASN A 619 14.76 26.26 -13.77
N GLY A 620 13.53 26.11 -13.30
CA GLY A 620 12.39 27.02 -13.53
C GLY A 620 11.61 26.77 -14.82
N LYS A 621 11.94 25.75 -15.62
CA LYS A 621 11.17 25.38 -16.82
C LYS A 621 9.90 24.62 -16.42
N GLU A 622 8.78 24.96 -17.06
CA GLU A 622 7.49 24.27 -16.87
C GLU A 622 7.51 22.91 -17.56
N ILE A 623 7.09 21.88 -16.84
CA ILE A 623 6.95 20.55 -17.42
C ILE A 623 5.61 20.49 -18.17
N VAL A 624 5.66 20.29 -19.48
CA VAL A 624 4.47 20.36 -20.34
C VAL A 624 3.94 18.99 -20.79
N ALA A 625 4.72 17.92 -20.68
CA ALA A 625 4.34 16.58 -21.10
C ALA A 625 3.67 15.80 -19.95
N LYS A 626 2.43 16.19 -19.61
CA LYS A 626 1.69 15.63 -18.46
C LYS A 626 0.49 14.76 -18.84
N ASP A 627 -0.13 15.03 -19.98
CA ASP A 627 -1.25 14.26 -20.50
C ASP A 627 -0.98 13.69 -21.90
N ASN A 628 -1.82 12.71 -22.25
CA ASN A 628 -1.78 12.03 -23.53
C ASN A 628 -3.20 11.91 -24.12
N THR A 629 -3.36 11.25 -25.26
CA THR A 629 -4.66 11.18 -25.96
C THR A 629 -5.74 10.40 -25.19
N VAL A 630 -5.38 9.63 -24.16
CA VAL A 630 -6.32 8.97 -23.26
C VAL A 630 -6.59 9.83 -22.02
N SER A 631 -5.55 10.28 -21.30
CA SER A 631 -5.75 11.07 -20.07
C SER A 631 -6.38 12.44 -20.31
N ILE A 632 -6.27 13.01 -21.52
CA ILE A 632 -6.97 14.25 -21.90
C ILE A 632 -8.50 14.10 -21.91
N LEU A 633 -9.02 12.87 -22.06
CA LEU A 633 -10.46 12.59 -22.05
C LEU A 633 -11.10 12.99 -20.71
N ARG A 634 -10.33 13.24 -19.65
CA ARG A 634 -10.81 13.74 -18.35
C ARG A 634 -11.62 15.03 -18.47
N LYS A 635 -11.29 15.84 -19.49
CA LYS A 635 -11.98 17.12 -19.80
C LYS A 635 -13.38 16.91 -20.37
N GLU A 636 -13.67 15.72 -20.88
CA GLU A 636 -14.97 15.33 -21.42
C GLU A 636 -15.72 14.38 -20.47
N ASP A 637 -15.04 13.31 -20.04
CA ASP A 637 -15.55 12.25 -19.18
C ASP A 637 -14.39 11.61 -18.41
N VAL A 638 -14.29 11.94 -17.13
CA VAL A 638 -13.28 11.43 -16.18
C VAL A 638 -13.22 9.90 -16.18
N ALA A 639 -14.35 9.20 -16.37
CA ALA A 639 -14.39 7.74 -16.36
C ALA A 639 -13.70 7.09 -17.58
N LYS A 640 -13.38 7.88 -18.63
CA LYS A 640 -12.65 7.41 -19.81
C LYS A 640 -11.15 7.66 -19.76
N ALA A 641 -10.69 8.43 -18.78
CA ALA A 641 -9.30 8.90 -18.69
C ALA A 641 -8.45 8.13 -17.69
N TYR A 642 -9.08 7.62 -16.62
CA TYR A 642 -8.39 6.98 -15.51
C TYR A 642 -8.81 5.52 -15.35
N PHE A 643 -7.85 4.62 -15.50
CA PHE A 643 -7.93 3.19 -15.27
C PHE A 643 -7.71 2.82 -13.80
N GLN A 644 -7.14 3.74 -13.00
CA GLN A 644 -6.78 3.54 -11.59
C GLN A 644 -5.69 2.48 -11.40
N CYS A 645 -4.79 2.38 -12.38
CA CYS A 645 -3.58 1.58 -12.31
C CYS A 645 -2.41 2.31 -12.97
N HIS A 646 -1.21 2.02 -12.48
CA HIS A 646 0.06 2.50 -13.01
C HIS A 646 1.09 1.45 -12.60
N THR A 647 1.72 0.78 -13.58
CA THR A 647 2.64 -0.34 -13.31
C THR A 647 3.95 -0.14 -14.06
N ASP A 648 5.01 0.15 -13.30
CA ASP A 648 6.36 0.41 -13.78
C ASP A 648 7.12 -0.86 -14.12
N ILE A 649 7.52 -0.99 -15.37
CA ILE A 649 8.27 -2.14 -15.88
C ILE A 649 9.69 -1.69 -16.22
N THR A 650 10.67 -2.10 -15.41
CA THR A 650 12.08 -1.67 -15.53
C THR A 650 12.90 -2.67 -16.34
N ILE A 651 13.71 -2.17 -17.28
CA ILE A 651 14.73 -2.98 -17.98
C ILE A 651 16.07 -2.88 -17.22
N PRO A 652 16.69 -4.00 -16.80
CA PRO A 652 18.01 -3.96 -16.17
C PRO A 652 19.08 -3.36 -17.11
N TYR A 653 20.03 -2.59 -16.57
CA TYR A 653 21.10 -2.00 -17.38
C TYR A 653 21.89 -3.01 -18.22
N GLU A 654 22.09 -4.23 -17.70
CA GLU A 654 22.79 -5.29 -18.41
C GLU A 654 22.00 -5.93 -19.56
N GLU A 655 20.73 -5.58 -19.72
CA GLU A 655 19.89 -6.00 -20.84
C GLU A 655 19.75 -4.90 -21.91
N LEU A 656 20.37 -3.73 -21.70
CA LEU A 656 20.30 -2.60 -22.63
C LEU A 656 21.50 -2.52 -23.58
N GLU A 657 21.20 -2.40 -24.87
CA GLU A 657 22.17 -2.04 -25.90
C GLU A 657 22.31 -0.52 -26.01
N GLU A 658 21.20 0.19 -26.14
CA GLU A 658 21.22 1.63 -26.43
C GLU A 658 19.95 2.34 -25.98
N ILE A 659 20.11 3.55 -25.42
CA ILE A 659 19.07 4.56 -25.37
C ILE A 659 19.58 5.79 -26.10
N SER A 660 18.89 6.20 -27.15
CA SER A 660 19.24 7.39 -27.92
C SER A 660 18.02 8.24 -28.21
N VAL A 661 18.20 9.56 -28.17
CA VAL A 661 17.17 10.53 -28.57
C VAL A 661 17.45 10.97 -30.00
N VAL A 662 16.41 10.90 -30.84
CA VAL A 662 16.46 11.31 -32.25
C VAL A 662 15.98 12.75 -32.34
N THR A 663 16.86 13.67 -32.75
CA THR A 663 16.54 15.10 -32.87
C THR A 663 15.72 15.38 -34.13
N LYS A 664 15.16 16.60 -34.22
CA LYS A 664 14.43 17.09 -35.40
C LYS A 664 15.26 17.07 -36.68
N GLU A 665 16.58 17.18 -36.56
CA GLU A 665 17.52 17.13 -37.68
C GLU A 665 17.87 15.67 -38.08
N GLY A 666 17.34 14.67 -37.37
CA GLY A 666 17.62 13.25 -37.58
C GLY A 666 18.96 12.80 -36.99
N ASN A 667 19.57 13.58 -36.09
CA ASN A 667 20.77 13.18 -35.37
C ASN A 667 20.39 12.30 -34.17
N ASN A 668 21.23 11.32 -33.84
CA ASN A 668 21.06 10.51 -32.65
C ASN A 668 22.02 10.99 -31.55
N ILE A 669 21.49 11.43 -30.42
CA ILE A 669 22.27 11.69 -29.21
C ILE A 669 22.16 10.43 -28.34
N ILE A 670 23.28 9.74 -28.13
CA ILE A 670 23.32 8.51 -27.35
C ILE A 670 23.44 8.89 -25.87
N LEU A 671 22.46 8.46 -25.06
CA LEU A 671 22.43 8.69 -23.62
C LEU A 671 23.12 7.53 -22.89
N LEU A 672 22.79 6.31 -23.32
CA LEU A 672 23.28 5.06 -22.75
C LEU A 672 23.73 4.13 -23.87
N LYS A 673 24.89 3.48 -23.69
CA LYS A 673 25.39 2.42 -24.57
C LYS A 673 25.91 1.26 -23.74
N ASP A 674 25.51 0.04 -24.09
CA ASP A 674 25.93 -1.21 -23.45
C ASP A 674 25.74 -1.23 -21.92
N GLY A 675 24.69 -0.59 -21.41
CA GLY A 675 24.38 -0.51 -19.98
C GLY A 675 25.13 0.58 -19.21
N ARG A 676 25.84 1.50 -19.91
CA ARG A 676 26.61 2.59 -19.30
C ARG A 676 26.17 3.94 -19.86
N PHE A 677 26.17 4.97 -19.01
CA PHE A 677 25.89 6.33 -19.45
C PHE A 677 27.08 6.87 -20.26
N VAL A 678 26.84 7.40 -21.46
CA VAL A 678 27.90 7.86 -22.38
C VAL A 678 27.77 9.34 -22.77
N LEU A 679 26.69 9.99 -22.36
CA LEU A 679 26.51 11.43 -22.56
C LEU A 679 27.51 12.21 -21.70
N GLU A 680 28.20 13.18 -22.30
CA GLU A 680 29.13 14.05 -21.58
C GLU A 680 28.42 14.75 -20.40
N GLY A 681 29.02 14.70 -19.21
CA GLY A 681 28.42 15.24 -17.97
C GLY A 681 27.64 14.22 -17.15
N THR A 682 27.53 12.97 -17.60
CA THR A 682 26.86 11.87 -16.88
C THR A 682 27.81 10.84 -16.28
N GLU A 683 29.13 11.12 -16.30
CA GLU A 683 30.18 10.16 -15.92
C GLU A 683 30.07 9.70 -14.46
N ALA A 684 29.61 10.58 -13.58
CA ALA A 684 29.40 10.29 -12.15
C ALA A 684 28.43 9.11 -11.94
N LEU A 685 27.44 8.93 -12.82
CA LEU A 685 26.52 7.79 -12.75
C LEU A 685 27.24 6.47 -13.00
N ASN A 686 28.41 6.46 -13.65
CA ASN A 686 29.14 5.23 -13.89
C ASN A 686 30.09 4.83 -12.75
N GLU A 687 30.33 5.69 -11.77
CA GLU A 687 31.26 5.41 -10.66
C GLU A 687 30.92 4.14 -9.88
N PRO A 688 29.65 3.84 -9.54
CA PRO A 688 29.32 2.64 -8.77
C PRO A 688 29.66 1.32 -9.48
N PHE A 689 29.74 1.32 -10.80
CA PHE A 689 30.03 0.13 -11.58
C PHE A 689 31.54 -0.17 -11.76
N ASN A 690 32.43 0.67 -11.22
CA ASN A 690 33.86 0.65 -11.49
C ASN A 690 34.71 0.05 -10.38
#